data_AF-A0A1G7HWZ5-F1
#
_entry.id   AF-A0A1G7HWZ5-F1
#
_cell.length_a   1.000
_cell.length_b   1.000
_cell.length_c   1.000
_cell.angle_alpha   90.00
_cell.angle_beta   90.00
_cell.angle_gamma   90.00
#
_symmetry.space_group_name_H-M   'P 1'
#
loop_
_entity.id
_entity.type
_entity.pdbx_description
1 polymer ?
#
loop_
_entity_poly.entity_id
_entity_poly.type
_entity_poly.pdbx_seq_one_letter_code
_entity_poly.pdbx_strand_id
1 'polypeptide(L)'
;MSQKDFVINALNRAFEIASIQRNEFVTPEHIIYAITEHIPFREVCQKMDYDIDEISTCLADEIYKYEHVSDDIEYMLERSYQAEYIMQNCIDFYAEEDGVQADLCVPGLVFAAISLTNSMVSNLLNSVVSDTTLFLSELSKSYKWAEMNNSFEVKRNRDFAHDKHFEHDEDEDFYDSDFDEMNNNTDEKTEDEWKKFTVCLNDNIKNYNPLIGREKELERTIQVLCRKDKNNPLHIGEPGVGKTSIVRGLAALIEGGKVPERLRNYRIYQIDLAGMLAGTQYRGEFEKRIKMVMDGMMKDGKAIAYIDEIHNLVGAGASNDGSMDASNILKPYLEENSIRFIGSTTFDEYKRYFAKSKGMIRRFQDIEIAEPSTDECVKIINGLKNKYEKYHNVKYGKGVIEYAVDMSARFINNRFLPDKAIDLIDEAGAFLEMHPLEEKKQQTVTKQHIADILSKVCKVESMAIKKEEDKGIKDLEQNIKQKIYGQDKTVEQVVEAIQMSKAGLVDENKPIASFLFVGPTGVGKTELCKVLAEQMGIQLVRFDMSEYTEKHTVAKLIGAPAGYIGYEDGGLLTDAIRKSPNCVLLLDEIEKAHSDIYNILLQVMDYARLTDNKGQKADFRHVVLVMTSNAGAQFASQASIGYFPSASSGESMMKQVKKTFKPEFLNRLNGIAVFNDMDLTMAGMILDKKIGELQTRLSAKNVALSISDEAREILLKKGFTKEYGAREMDRVIHKNLATQLAKKILFGNLKKGGNANASVSNGEIIIE
;
A
#
# COMPACT_ATOMS: atom_id res chain seq x y z
N MET A 1 -36.72 6.65 9.67
CA MET A 1 -35.60 6.56 10.61
C MET A 1 -34.52 5.75 9.93
N SER A 2 -33.25 6.10 10.09
CA SER A 2 -32.11 5.30 9.62
C SER A 2 -31.55 4.44 10.76
N GLN A 3 -30.75 3.41 10.47
CA GLN A 3 -29.97 2.69 11.51
C GLN A 3 -29.24 3.63 12.49
N LYS A 4 -28.78 4.79 12.01
CA LYS A 4 -28.13 5.82 12.84
C LYS A 4 -29.04 6.36 13.94
N ASP A 5 -30.33 6.51 13.66
CA ASP A 5 -31.27 7.10 14.63
C ASP A 5 -31.47 6.17 15.83
N PHE A 6 -31.47 4.85 15.60
CA PHE A 6 -31.51 3.85 16.67
C PHE A 6 -30.24 3.88 17.53
N VAL A 7 -29.07 4.01 16.91
CA VAL A 7 -27.81 4.11 17.64
C VAL A 7 -27.74 5.41 18.45
N ILE A 8 -28.09 6.55 17.84
CA ILE A 8 -28.12 7.85 18.53
C ILE A 8 -29.07 7.79 19.72
N ASN A 9 -30.23 7.13 19.59
CA ASN A 9 -31.16 6.95 20.70
C ASN A 9 -30.55 6.14 21.84
N ALA A 10 -29.97 4.96 21.53
CA ALA A 10 -29.31 4.11 22.52
C ALA A 10 -28.18 4.85 23.25
N LEU A 11 -27.36 5.62 22.53
CA LEU A 11 -26.27 6.37 23.14
C LEU A 11 -26.78 7.50 24.03
N ASN A 12 -27.75 8.29 23.57
CA ASN A 12 -28.34 9.35 24.39
C ASN A 12 -28.94 8.78 25.68
N ARG A 13 -29.61 7.63 25.58
CA ARG A 13 -30.19 6.94 26.73
C ARG A 13 -29.12 6.39 27.67
N ALA A 14 -28.04 5.82 27.15
CA ALA A 14 -26.89 5.37 27.95
C ALA A 14 -26.22 6.53 28.71
N PHE A 15 -26.06 7.69 28.06
CA PHE A 15 -25.57 8.92 28.70
C PHE A 15 -26.52 9.42 29.79
N GLU A 16 -27.84 9.38 29.55
CA GLU A 16 -28.85 9.77 30.54
C GLU A 16 -28.77 8.89 31.80
N ILE A 17 -28.67 7.56 31.63
CA ILE A 17 -28.59 6.61 32.75
C ILE A 17 -27.33 6.84 33.58
N ALA A 18 -26.17 6.93 32.92
CA ALA A 18 -24.89 7.18 33.60
C ALA A 18 -24.88 8.55 34.31
N SER A 19 -25.51 9.56 33.71
CA SER A 19 -25.64 10.88 34.32
C SER A 19 -26.56 10.89 35.55
N ILE A 20 -27.68 10.16 35.51
CA ILE A 20 -28.63 10.05 36.63
C ILE A 20 -27.98 9.36 37.82
N GLN A 21 -27.21 8.30 37.57
CA GLN A 21 -26.51 7.55 38.62
C GLN A 21 -25.19 8.20 39.04
N ARG A 22 -24.72 9.22 38.33
CA ARG A 22 -23.41 9.86 38.51
C ARG A 22 -22.23 8.90 38.35
N ASN A 23 -22.29 7.97 37.40
CA ASN A 23 -21.14 7.10 37.11
C ASN A 23 -19.98 7.90 36.48
N GLU A 24 -18.75 7.46 36.70
CA GLU A 24 -17.57 8.11 36.13
C GLU A 24 -17.53 8.04 34.58
N PHE A 25 -17.99 6.93 34.01
CA PHE A 25 -17.96 6.68 32.56
C PHE A 25 -19.24 6.02 32.03
N VAL A 26 -19.55 6.28 30.75
CA VAL A 26 -20.51 5.47 29.97
C VAL A 26 -19.82 4.19 29.50
N THR A 27 -20.33 3.03 29.93
CA THR A 27 -19.74 1.71 29.65
C THR A 27 -20.58 0.91 28.62
N PRO A 28 -20.07 -0.22 28.08
CA PRO A 28 -20.86 -1.13 27.24
C PRO A 28 -22.19 -1.57 27.87
N GLU A 29 -22.22 -1.74 29.20
CA GLU A 29 -23.39 -2.13 29.98
C GLU A 29 -24.51 -1.11 29.84
N HIS A 30 -24.18 0.19 29.92
CA HIS A 30 -25.14 1.27 29.70
C HIS A 30 -25.72 1.26 28.29
N ILE A 31 -24.88 0.97 27.29
CA ILE A 31 -25.27 0.95 25.87
C ILE A 31 -26.18 -0.26 25.58
N ILE A 32 -25.81 -1.45 26.05
CA ILE A 32 -26.65 -2.65 25.87
C ILE A 32 -27.95 -2.53 26.67
N TYR A 33 -27.91 -1.99 27.89
CA TYR A 33 -29.13 -1.75 28.67
C TYR A 33 -30.09 -0.82 27.92
N ALA A 34 -29.60 0.28 27.35
CA ALA A 34 -30.41 1.16 26.52
C ALA A 34 -31.01 0.43 25.29
N ILE A 35 -30.24 -0.46 24.66
CA ILE A 35 -30.71 -1.27 23.53
C ILE A 35 -31.83 -2.25 23.95
N THR A 36 -31.86 -2.74 25.19
CA THR A 36 -32.95 -3.61 25.68
C THR A 36 -34.32 -2.89 25.74
N GLU A 37 -34.34 -1.55 25.72
CA GLU A 37 -35.58 -0.76 25.66
C GLU A 37 -36.14 -0.65 24.22
N HIS A 38 -35.35 -0.98 23.20
CA HIS A 38 -35.77 -0.96 21.80
C HIS A 38 -36.72 -2.13 21.49
N ILE A 39 -37.90 -1.85 20.94
CA ILE A 39 -38.85 -2.89 20.51
C ILE A 39 -38.23 -3.91 19.54
N PRO A 40 -37.46 -3.53 18.51
CA PRO A 40 -36.84 -4.50 17.61
C PRO A 40 -35.92 -5.51 18.32
N PHE A 41 -35.28 -5.10 19.42
CA PHE A 41 -34.47 -6.00 20.24
C PHE A 41 -35.35 -6.93 21.08
N ARG A 42 -36.38 -6.38 21.72
CA ARG A 42 -37.34 -7.16 22.53
C ARG A 42 -38.07 -8.22 21.70
N GLU A 43 -38.50 -7.89 20.49
CA GLU A 43 -39.19 -8.81 19.59
C GLU A 43 -38.30 -10.01 19.23
N VAL A 44 -37.00 -9.78 19.04
CA VAL A 44 -36.05 -10.87 18.74
C VAL A 44 -35.80 -11.72 19.97
N CYS A 45 -35.63 -11.12 21.15
CA CYS A 45 -35.53 -11.87 22.40
C CYS A 45 -36.78 -12.73 22.64
N GLN A 46 -37.99 -12.19 22.45
CA GLN A 46 -39.25 -12.96 22.56
C GLN A 46 -39.33 -14.08 21.52
N LYS A 47 -38.97 -13.81 20.26
CA LYS A 47 -38.96 -14.81 19.18
C LYS A 47 -38.00 -15.97 19.44
N MET A 48 -36.91 -15.69 20.16
CA MET A 48 -35.86 -16.67 20.47
C MET A 48 -35.98 -17.27 21.88
N ASP A 49 -37.07 -16.97 22.61
CA ASP A 49 -37.31 -17.42 23.98
C ASP A 49 -36.19 -17.00 24.95
N TYR A 50 -35.62 -15.81 24.75
CA TYR A 50 -34.64 -15.18 25.64
C TYR A 50 -35.34 -14.22 26.59
N ASP A 51 -35.08 -14.39 27.89
CA ASP A 51 -35.65 -13.56 28.93
C ASP A 51 -35.02 -12.16 28.93
N ILE A 52 -35.72 -11.21 28.31
CA ILE A 52 -35.29 -9.82 28.22
C ILE A 52 -35.30 -9.12 29.59
N ASP A 53 -36.18 -9.54 30.49
CA ASP A 53 -36.29 -8.96 31.83
C ASP A 53 -35.11 -9.44 32.70
N GLU A 54 -34.65 -10.68 32.52
CA GLU A 54 -33.40 -11.17 33.10
C GLU A 54 -32.18 -10.36 32.60
N ILE A 55 -32.03 -10.18 31.27
CA ILE A 55 -30.92 -9.42 30.69
C ILE A 55 -30.92 -7.98 31.23
N SER A 56 -32.07 -7.30 31.20
CA SER A 56 -32.17 -5.91 31.63
C SER A 56 -31.95 -5.74 33.14
N THR A 57 -32.43 -6.67 33.96
CA THR A 57 -32.22 -6.66 35.43
C THR A 57 -30.75 -6.88 35.76
N CYS A 58 -30.08 -7.86 35.16
CA CYS A 58 -28.67 -8.12 35.39
C CYS A 58 -27.78 -6.93 34.99
N LEU A 59 -28.10 -6.26 33.88
CA LEU A 59 -27.40 -5.05 33.46
C LEU A 59 -27.64 -3.89 34.43
N ALA A 60 -28.88 -3.67 34.87
CA ALA A 60 -29.21 -2.62 35.83
C ALA A 60 -28.50 -2.80 37.18
N ASP A 61 -28.51 -4.04 37.70
CA ASP A 61 -27.84 -4.38 38.96
C ASP A 61 -26.33 -4.13 38.91
N GLU A 62 -25.70 -4.36 37.76
CA GLU A 62 -24.27 -4.13 37.60
C GLU A 62 -23.93 -2.66 37.44
N ILE A 63 -24.72 -1.92 36.65
CA ILE A 63 -24.57 -0.47 36.52
C ILE A 63 -24.69 0.21 37.90
N TYR A 64 -25.59 -0.27 38.75
CA TYR A 64 -25.76 0.24 40.11
C TYR A 64 -24.54 0.05 41.01
N LYS A 65 -23.70 -0.96 40.74
CA LYS A 65 -22.47 -1.26 41.53
C LYS A 65 -21.28 -0.40 41.14
N TYR A 66 -21.34 0.31 40.01
CA TYR A 66 -20.24 1.17 39.58
C TYR A 66 -19.97 2.31 40.56
N GLU A 67 -18.73 2.79 40.55
CA GLU A 67 -18.35 3.92 41.39
C GLU A 67 -19.10 5.18 40.94
N HIS A 68 -19.68 5.85 41.94
CA HIS A 68 -20.46 7.07 41.76
C HIS A 68 -19.60 8.28 42.12
N VAL A 69 -19.54 9.26 41.23
CA VAL A 69 -18.84 10.53 41.45
C VAL A 69 -19.60 11.32 42.49
N SER A 70 -18.91 11.68 43.58
CA SER A 70 -19.49 12.46 44.70
C SER A 70 -20.22 13.71 44.21
N ASP A 71 -21.31 14.07 44.91
CA ASP A 71 -22.16 15.21 44.54
C ASP A 71 -21.40 16.55 44.49
N ASP A 72 -20.31 16.64 45.25
CA ASP A 72 -19.46 17.84 45.39
C ASP A 72 -18.47 18.03 44.23
N ILE A 73 -18.36 17.06 43.31
CA ILE A 73 -17.37 17.07 42.21
C ILE A 73 -18.09 17.35 40.90
N GLU A 74 -17.72 18.44 40.24
CA GLU A 74 -18.11 18.72 38.86
C GLU A 74 -17.25 17.87 37.92
N TYR A 75 -17.88 17.02 37.10
CA TYR A 75 -17.20 16.13 36.17
C TYR A 75 -17.88 16.16 34.81
N MET A 76 -17.12 15.82 33.78
CA MET A 76 -17.63 15.61 32.43
C MET A 76 -17.73 14.11 32.20
N LEU A 77 -18.93 13.64 31.88
CA LEU A 77 -19.18 12.23 31.62
C LEU A 77 -18.56 11.83 30.26
N GLU A 78 -17.58 10.94 30.30
CA GLU A 78 -16.88 10.41 29.13
C GLU A 78 -17.24 8.95 28.87
N ARG A 79 -16.89 8.42 27.70
CA ARG A 79 -17.06 6.99 27.38
C ARG A 79 -15.87 6.21 27.93
N SER A 80 -16.12 5.00 28.43
CA SER A 80 -15.04 4.11 28.82
C SER A 80 -14.28 3.61 27.59
N TYR A 81 -13.02 3.19 27.79
CA TYR A 81 -12.22 2.57 26.72
C TYR A 81 -12.94 1.38 26.06
N GLN A 82 -13.66 0.57 26.84
CA GLN A 82 -14.44 -0.55 26.30
C GLN A 82 -15.65 -0.08 25.49
N ALA A 83 -16.31 1.02 25.89
CA ALA A 83 -17.41 1.60 25.11
C ALA A 83 -16.91 2.18 23.77
N GLU A 84 -15.74 2.81 23.77
CA GLU A 84 -15.09 3.29 22.54
C GLU A 84 -14.64 2.12 21.65
N TYR A 85 -14.11 1.06 22.26
CA TYR A 85 -13.68 -0.15 21.57
C TYR A 85 -14.84 -0.88 20.87
N ILE A 86 -16.03 -1.01 21.49
CA ILE A 86 -17.17 -1.64 20.80
C ILE A 86 -17.71 -0.79 19.64
N MET A 87 -17.61 0.55 19.74
CA MET A 87 -17.99 1.43 18.63
C MET A 87 -17.01 1.30 17.47
N GLN A 88 -15.71 1.30 17.76
CA GLN A 88 -14.68 1.16 16.73
C GLN A 88 -14.76 -0.20 16.04
N ASN A 89 -14.87 -1.29 16.81
CA ASN A 89 -15.02 -2.64 16.24
C ASN A 89 -16.32 -2.80 15.44
N CYS A 90 -17.41 -2.12 15.82
CA CYS A 90 -18.62 -2.09 15.00
C CYS A 90 -18.34 -1.42 13.64
N ILE A 91 -17.61 -0.31 13.62
CA ILE A 91 -17.26 0.38 12.36
C ILE A 91 -16.33 -0.50 11.52
N ASP A 92 -15.30 -1.08 12.13
CA ASP A 92 -14.31 -1.91 11.44
C ASP A 92 -14.98 -3.16 10.82
N PHE A 93 -15.89 -3.82 11.56
CA PHE A 93 -16.62 -4.99 11.07
C PHE A 93 -17.50 -4.70 9.85
N TYR A 94 -18.16 -3.53 9.78
CA TYR A 94 -19.02 -3.18 8.65
C TYR A 94 -18.30 -2.37 7.55
N ALA A 95 -17.14 -1.78 7.82
CA ALA A 95 -16.31 -1.08 6.83
C ALA A 95 -15.66 -2.06 5.84
N GLU A 96 -15.41 -3.29 6.28
CA GLU A 96 -14.85 -4.36 5.46
C GLU A 96 -15.87 -5.01 4.49
N GLU A 97 -17.18 -4.90 4.74
CA GLU A 97 -18.21 -5.54 3.90
C GLU A 97 -18.65 -4.70 2.66
N ASP A 98 -18.69 -3.36 2.73
CA ASP A 98 -19.33 -2.53 1.69
C ASP A 98 -18.44 -1.45 1.03
N GLY A 99 -17.18 -1.28 1.44
CA GLY A 99 -16.24 -0.32 0.80
C GLY A 99 -16.69 1.16 0.82
N VAL A 100 -17.72 1.47 1.60
CA VAL A 100 -18.22 2.81 1.91
C VAL A 100 -18.02 3.04 3.41
N GLN A 101 -17.83 4.30 3.82
CA GLN A 101 -17.71 4.70 5.23
C GLN A 101 -18.84 4.06 6.07
N ALA A 102 -18.51 2.99 6.80
CA ALA A 102 -19.49 2.24 7.56
C ALA A 102 -20.00 3.05 8.74
N ASP A 103 -21.31 3.04 8.90
CA ASP A 103 -22.00 3.73 9.97
C ASP A 103 -22.29 2.76 11.11
N LEU A 104 -22.32 3.26 12.34
CA LEU A 104 -22.71 2.48 13.50
C LEU A 104 -24.14 1.96 13.33
N CYS A 105 -24.35 0.68 13.66
CA CYS A 105 -25.66 0.04 13.71
C CYS A 105 -25.83 -0.75 15.02
N VAL A 106 -27.08 -0.95 15.45
CA VAL A 106 -27.36 -1.65 16.72
C VAL A 106 -26.90 -3.11 16.70
N PRO A 107 -27.15 -3.91 15.63
CA PRO A 107 -26.64 -5.29 15.57
C PRO A 107 -25.10 -5.36 15.69
N GLY A 108 -24.39 -4.40 15.10
CA GLY A 108 -22.93 -4.31 15.19
C GLY A 108 -22.43 -3.97 16.59
N LEU A 109 -23.09 -3.07 17.30
CA LEU A 109 -22.78 -2.77 18.70
C LEU A 109 -23.01 -3.99 19.61
N VAL A 110 -24.09 -4.74 19.39
CA VAL A 110 -24.37 -5.97 20.14
C VAL A 110 -23.32 -7.05 19.84
N PHE A 111 -22.94 -7.23 18.58
CA PHE A 111 -21.86 -8.16 18.20
C PHE A 111 -20.52 -7.80 18.84
N ALA A 112 -20.14 -6.52 18.77
CA ALA A 112 -18.89 -6.03 19.35
C ALA A 112 -18.89 -6.20 20.88
N ALA A 113 -20.04 -6.01 21.53
CA ALA A 113 -20.22 -6.23 22.96
C ALA A 113 -20.10 -7.71 23.37
N ILE A 114 -20.67 -8.63 22.59
CA ILE A 114 -20.53 -10.09 22.80
C ILE A 114 -19.06 -10.53 22.63
N SER A 115 -18.32 -9.85 21.76
CA SER A 115 -16.93 -10.18 21.43
C SER A 115 -15.90 -9.59 22.41
N LEU A 116 -16.32 -8.81 23.41
CA LEU A 116 -15.42 -8.22 24.39
C LEU A 116 -14.74 -9.30 25.25
N THR A 117 -13.42 -9.19 25.40
CA THR A 117 -12.65 -10.02 26.35
C THR A 117 -12.74 -9.45 27.76
N ASN A 118 -13.08 -10.27 28.75
CA ASN A 118 -13.19 -9.89 30.17
C ASN A 118 -14.20 -8.75 30.44
N SER A 119 -15.38 -8.78 29.81
CA SER A 119 -16.48 -7.86 30.09
C SER A 119 -17.68 -8.61 30.65
N MET A 120 -18.40 -7.99 31.60
CA MET A 120 -19.62 -8.55 32.17
C MET A 120 -20.70 -8.69 31.09
N VAL A 121 -20.94 -7.65 30.28
CA VAL A 121 -21.88 -7.71 29.15
C VAL A 121 -21.60 -8.88 28.21
N SER A 122 -20.33 -9.13 27.91
CA SER A 122 -19.95 -10.30 27.09
C SER A 122 -20.33 -11.60 27.79
N ASN A 123 -20.02 -11.76 29.08
CA ASN A 123 -20.37 -12.96 29.83
C ASN A 123 -21.89 -13.18 29.94
N LEU A 124 -22.66 -12.11 30.22
CA LEU A 124 -24.11 -12.14 30.33
C LEU A 124 -24.77 -12.50 29.00
N LEU A 125 -24.39 -11.82 27.91
CA LEU A 125 -24.96 -12.11 26.60
C LEU A 125 -24.55 -13.52 26.12
N ASN A 126 -23.34 -13.98 26.40
CA ASN A 126 -22.93 -15.36 26.07
C ASN A 126 -23.60 -16.42 26.96
N SER A 127 -24.11 -16.07 28.15
CA SER A 127 -24.89 -17.00 28.98
C SER A 127 -26.35 -17.12 28.58
N VAL A 128 -26.93 -16.06 28.01
CA VAL A 128 -28.35 -16.03 27.59
C VAL A 128 -28.51 -16.38 26.11
N VAL A 129 -27.62 -15.89 25.24
CA VAL A 129 -27.69 -16.10 23.79
C VAL A 129 -27.01 -17.43 23.42
N SER A 130 -27.82 -18.43 23.13
CA SER A 130 -27.38 -19.78 22.76
C SER A 130 -26.77 -19.89 21.35
N ASP A 131 -27.28 -19.11 20.39
CA ASP A 131 -26.74 -19.02 19.03
C ASP A 131 -26.58 -17.54 18.63
N THR A 132 -25.36 -17.03 18.83
CA THR A 132 -24.99 -15.66 18.51
C THR A 132 -25.22 -15.32 17.03
N THR A 133 -25.01 -16.27 16.13
CA THR A 133 -25.13 -16.03 14.69
C THR A 133 -26.60 -15.87 14.30
N LEU A 134 -27.46 -16.75 14.80
CA LEU A 134 -28.90 -16.67 14.59
C LEU A 134 -29.48 -15.41 15.24
N PHE A 135 -29.07 -15.09 16.47
CA PHE A 135 -29.50 -13.89 17.19
C PHE A 135 -29.17 -12.59 16.45
N LEU A 136 -27.93 -12.44 15.97
CA LEU A 136 -27.51 -11.26 15.20
C LEU A 136 -28.20 -11.17 13.84
N SER A 137 -28.47 -12.30 13.18
CA SER A 137 -29.26 -12.36 11.95
C SER A 137 -30.69 -11.87 12.18
N GLU A 138 -31.35 -12.34 13.24
CA GLU A 138 -32.72 -11.92 13.56
C GLU A 138 -32.78 -10.45 14.02
N LEU A 139 -31.79 -9.97 14.78
CA LEU A 139 -31.64 -8.54 15.10
C LEU A 139 -31.49 -7.70 13.84
N SER A 140 -30.63 -8.10 12.89
CA SER A 140 -30.44 -7.37 11.64
C SER A 140 -31.73 -7.28 10.82
N LYS A 141 -32.52 -8.35 10.76
CA LYS A 141 -33.83 -8.35 10.10
C LYS A 141 -34.84 -7.45 10.81
N SER A 142 -34.93 -7.55 12.13
CA SER A 142 -35.86 -6.78 12.96
C SER A 142 -35.61 -5.27 12.88
N TYR A 143 -34.35 -4.84 13.03
CA TYR A 143 -33.97 -3.44 12.91
C TYR A 143 -34.16 -2.88 11.49
N LYS A 144 -33.91 -3.69 10.45
CA LYS A 144 -34.16 -3.29 9.06
C LYS A 144 -35.65 -3.18 8.75
N TRP A 145 -36.48 -4.06 9.29
CA TRP A 145 -37.94 -3.99 9.17
C TRP A 145 -38.49 -2.73 9.87
N ALA A 146 -38.01 -2.42 11.07
CA ALA A 146 -38.38 -1.22 11.81
C ALA A 146 -37.96 0.08 11.08
N GLU A 147 -36.80 0.06 10.41
CA GLU A 147 -36.33 1.14 9.55
C GLU A 147 -37.28 1.40 8.36
N MET A 148 -37.70 0.33 7.67
CA MET A 148 -38.57 0.40 6.49
C MET A 148 -40.00 0.88 6.81
N ASN A 149 -40.50 0.54 8.00
CA ASN A 149 -41.87 0.88 8.42
C ASN A 149 -41.95 2.14 9.29
N ASN A 150 -40.81 2.78 9.56
CA ASN A 150 -40.72 3.98 10.40
C ASN A 150 -41.35 3.78 11.80
N SER A 151 -41.36 2.54 12.29
CA SER A 151 -41.93 2.12 13.56
C SER A 151 -40.84 2.20 14.63
N PHE A 152 -40.82 3.30 15.38
CA PHE A 152 -39.96 3.45 16.55
C PHE A 152 -40.80 3.75 17.78
N GLU A 153 -40.91 2.78 18.65
CA GLU A 153 -41.43 2.96 20.00
C GLU A 153 -40.39 2.39 20.99
N VAL A 154 -40.15 3.14 22.06
CA VAL A 154 -39.32 2.72 23.19
C VAL A 154 -40.28 2.29 24.29
N LYS A 155 -40.27 1.01 24.65
CA LYS A 155 -40.98 0.57 25.85
C LYS A 155 -40.11 0.92 27.05
N ARG A 156 -40.37 2.08 27.65
CA ARG A 156 -39.73 2.47 28.91
C ARG A 156 -40.13 1.45 29.98
N ASN A 157 -39.19 0.65 30.47
CA ASN A 157 -39.36 0.02 31.77
C ASN A 157 -39.44 1.16 32.79
N ARG A 158 -40.62 1.38 33.38
CA ARG A 158 -40.79 2.37 34.45
C ARG A 158 -40.32 1.79 35.79
N ASP A 159 -39.13 1.21 35.85
CA ASP A 159 -38.63 0.62 37.09
C ASP A 159 -37.19 1.08 37.36
N PHE A 160 -37.07 2.35 37.74
CA PHE A 160 -36.05 2.83 38.69
C PHE A 160 -36.77 3.42 39.90
N ALA A 161 -37.76 2.70 40.44
CA ALA A 161 -38.35 2.96 41.74
C ALA A 161 -39.05 1.69 42.23
N HIS A 162 -38.58 1.16 43.35
CA HIS A 162 -39.33 0.18 44.14
C HIS A 162 -40.76 0.70 44.41
N ASP A 163 -41.80 0.04 43.88
CA ASP A 163 -43.01 -0.25 44.68
C ASP A 163 -43.94 -1.32 44.06
N LYS A 164 -44.68 -1.99 44.95
CA LYS A 164 -45.60 -3.11 44.72
C LYS A 164 -46.87 -2.70 43.92
N HIS A 165 -47.41 -3.61 43.09
CA HIS A 165 -48.78 -4.18 43.13
C HIS A 165 -49.21 -4.83 41.78
N PHE A 166 -50.00 -5.90 41.89
CA PHE A 166 -50.67 -6.67 40.83
C PHE A 166 -51.69 -5.86 40.00
N GLU A 167 -51.92 -6.22 38.71
CA GLU A 167 -53.18 -6.78 38.17
C GLU A 167 -53.14 -7.06 36.64
N HIS A 168 -53.97 -8.03 36.22
CA HIS A 168 -54.23 -8.51 34.84
C HIS A 168 -55.01 -7.52 33.97
N ASP A 169 -54.95 -7.66 32.63
CA ASP A 169 -56.07 -8.14 31.77
C ASP A 169 -55.75 -8.01 30.26
N GLU A 170 -56.13 -9.07 29.52
CA GLU A 170 -56.77 -9.19 28.17
C GLU A 170 -56.24 -8.34 26.97
N ASP A 171 -56.33 -8.71 25.68
CA ASP A 171 -56.53 -9.90 24.84
C ASP A 171 -56.37 -9.39 23.37
N GLU A 172 -55.98 -10.25 22.42
CA GLU A 172 -56.69 -10.53 21.14
C GLU A 172 -55.79 -10.91 19.94
N ASP A 173 -56.14 -12.07 19.39
CA ASP A 173 -55.58 -12.77 18.25
C ASP A 173 -55.91 -12.13 16.89
N PHE A 174 -55.06 -12.36 15.88
CA PHE A 174 -55.54 -12.57 14.52
C PHE A 174 -54.64 -13.55 13.74
N TYR A 175 -55.24 -14.69 13.37
CA TYR A 175 -54.69 -15.70 12.45
C TYR A 175 -54.80 -15.20 11.00
N ASP A 176 -53.85 -15.57 10.14
CA ASP A 176 -54.25 -16.39 8.99
C ASP A 176 -53.09 -17.24 8.44
N SER A 177 -53.45 -18.45 8.05
CA SER A 177 -52.60 -19.47 7.44
C SER A 177 -52.43 -19.21 5.95
N ASP A 178 -51.35 -19.73 5.36
CA ASP A 178 -51.49 -20.78 4.34
C ASP A 178 -50.11 -21.24 3.84
N PHE A 179 -49.92 -22.55 3.88
CA PHE A 179 -48.78 -23.30 3.35
C PHE A 179 -49.34 -24.32 2.34
N ASP A 180 -48.67 -24.39 1.18
CA ASP A 180 -48.67 -25.43 0.15
C ASP A 180 -49.97 -25.90 -0.53
N GLU A 181 -50.07 -25.62 -1.83
CA GLU A 181 -50.01 -26.63 -2.90
C GLU A 181 -50.04 -25.94 -4.27
N MET A 182 -49.05 -26.20 -5.14
CA MET A 182 -49.31 -26.66 -6.52
C MET A 182 -48.01 -27.00 -7.23
N ASN A 183 -47.89 -28.28 -7.58
CA ASN A 183 -46.94 -28.79 -8.55
C ASN A 183 -47.58 -28.75 -9.95
N ASN A 184 -46.72 -28.72 -10.97
CA ASN A 184 -46.96 -28.94 -12.40
C ASN A 184 -47.37 -27.72 -13.25
N ASN A 185 -46.37 -27.03 -13.79
CA ASN A 185 -46.16 -26.89 -15.25
C ASN A 185 -45.05 -25.85 -15.51
N THR A 186 -43.86 -26.33 -15.90
CA THR A 186 -43.03 -25.81 -17.02
C THR A 186 -41.63 -26.43 -16.95
N ASP A 187 -41.52 -27.69 -17.36
CA ASP A 187 -40.25 -28.21 -17.90
C ASP A 187 -40.12 -27.67 -19.33
N GLU A 188 -39.03 -26.92 -19.62
CA GLU A 188 -38.39 -26.69 -20.94
C GLU A 188 -37.57 -25.37 -21.04
N LYS A 189 -37.43 -24.56 -19.97
CA LYS A 189 -36.62 -23.31 -20.03
C LYS A 189 -35.39 -23.22 -19.13
N THR A 190 -35.08 -24.24 -18.33
CA THR A 190 -34.00 -24.21 -17.33
C THR A 190 -32.65 -24.81 -17.80
N GLU A 191 -32.55 -25.42 -18.98
CA GLU A 191 -31.36 -26.23 -19.34
C GLU A 191 -30.04 -25.44 -19.51
N ASP A 192 -30.07 -24.12 -19.71
CA ASP A 192 -28.88 -23.33 -20.05
C ASP A 192 -28.53 -22.19 -19.07
N GLU A 193 -29.18 -22.12 -17.91
CA GLU A 193 -28.92 -21.03 -16.94
C GLU A 193 -27.47 -21.00 -16.45
N TRP A 194 -26.84 -22.17 -16.30
CA TRP A 194 -25.46 -22.28 -15.86
C TRP A 194 -24.45 -21.68 -16.85
N LYS A 195 -24.77 -21.66 -18.15
CA LYS A 195 -23.92 -21.07 -19.19
C LYS A 195 -23.75 -19.56 -19.00
N LYS A 196 -24.68 -18.87 -18.31
CA LYS A 196 -24.57 -17.45 -17.98
C LYS A 196 -23.35 -17.13 -17.11
N PHE A 197 -22.90 -18.10 -16.30
CA PHE A 197 -21.78 -17.97 -15.38
C PHE A 197 -20.47 -18.58 -15.91
N THR A 198 -20.44 -18.93 -17.20
CA THR A 198 -19.25 -19.50 -17.83
C THR A 198 -19.01 -18.89 -19.19
N VAL A 199 -17.74 -18.84 -19.61
CA VAL A 199 -17.35 -18.45 -20.95
C VAL A 199 -16.74 -19.66 -21.64
N CYS A 200 -17.36 -20.13 -22.72
CA CYS A 200 -16.77 -21.20 -23.52
C CYS A 200 -15.62 -20.65 -24.36
N LEU A 201 -14.40 -21.13 -24.08
CA LEU A 201 -13.18 -20.67 -24.78
C LEU A 201 -13.13 -21.16 -26.23
N ASN A 202 -13.77 -22.29 -26.53
CA ASN A 202 -13.82 -22.86 -27.87
C ASN A 202 -14.59 -21.95 -28.86
N ASP A 203 -15.64 -21.26 -28.41
CA ASP A 203 -16.47 -20.42 -29.30
C ASP A 203 -15.74 -19.14 -29.74
N ASN A 204 -14.77 -18.69 -28.95
CA ASN A 204 -14.11 -17.39 -29.09
C ASN A 204 -12.67 -17.47 -29.61
N ILE A 205 -12.24 -18.60 -30.17
CA ILE A 205 -10.85 -18.83 -30.61
C ILE A 205 -10.32 -17.72 -31.53
N LYS A 206 -11.15 -17.20 -32.45
CA LYS A 206 -10.76 -16.15 -33.40
C LYS A 206 -10.41 -14.83 -32.71
N ASN A 207 -11.01 -14.56 -31.56
CA ASN A 207 -10.81 -13.33 -30.79
C ASN A 207 -9.52 -13.41 -29.95
N TYR A 208 -9.03 -14.61 -29.67
CA TYR A 208 -7.84 -14.81 -28.84
C TYR A 208 -6.54 -14.76 -29.64
N ASN A 209 -5.47 -14.39 -28.94
CA ASN A 209 -4.12 -14.44 -29.48
C ASN A 209 -3.64 -15.89 -29.61
N PRO A 210 -2.97 -16.24 -30.72
CA PRO A 210 -2.43 -17.58 -30.89
C PRO A 210 -1.37 -17.84 -29.81
N LEU A 211 -1.32 -19.07 -29.30
CA LEU A 211 -0.22 -19.48 -28.44
C LEU A 211 1.05 -19.59 -29.29
N ILE A 212 2.09 -18.87 -28.87
CA ILE A 212 3.40 -18.86 -29.54
C ILE A 212 4.43 -19.32 -28.50
N GLY A 213 5.21 -20.33 -28.85
CA GLY A 213 6.03 -21.04 -27.88
C GLY A 213 5.17 -21.80 -26.85
N ARG A 214 5.80 -22.21 -25.74
CA ARG A 214 5.16 -22.98 -24.66
C ARG A 214 4.62 -24.35 -25.07
N GLU A 215 5.20 -24.96 -26.11
CA GLU A 215 4.73 -26.25 -26.61
C GLU A 215 4.89 -27.35 -25.56
N LYS A 216 5.96 -27.29 -24.75
CA LYS A 216 6.24 -28.27 -23.70
C LYS A 216 5.20 -28.22 -22.58
N GLU A 217 4.83 -27.02 -22.12
CA GLU A 217 3.85 -26.80 -21.07
C GLU A 217 2.43 -27.19 -21.56
N LEU A 218 2.12 -26.89 -22.82
CA LEU A 218 0.87 -27.31 -23.45
C LEU A 218 0.80 -28.84 -23.61
N GLU A 219 1.86 -29.47 -24.11
CA GLU A 219 1.96 -30.92 -24.23
C GLU A 219 1.82 -31.60 -22.86
N ARG A 220 2.48 -31.05 -21.83
CA ARG A 220 2.34 -31.52 -20.45
C ARG A 220 0.91 -31.39 -19.95
N THR A 221 0.22 -30.29 -20.26
CA THR A 221 -1.19 -30.08 -19.90
C THR A 221 -2.10 -31.14 -20.53
N ILE A 222 -1.91 -31.42 -21.82
CA ILE A 222 -2.61 -32.48 -22.56
C ILE A 222 -2.32 -33.87 -21.95
N GLN A 223 -1.06 -34.13 -21.62
CA GLN A 223 -0.64 -35.38 -21.00
C GLN A 223 -1.35 -35.60 -19.66
N VAL A 224 -1.44 -34.57 -18.82
CA VAL A 224 -2.15 -34.63 -17.53
C VAL A 224 -3.63 -34.90 -17.75
N LEU A 225 -4.31 -34.15 -18.61
CA LEU A 225 -5.74 -34.33 -18.91
C LEU A 225 -6.09 -35.73 -19.44
N CYS A 226 -5.13 -36.41 -20.09
CA CYS A 226 -5.30 -37.78 -20.60
C CYS A 226 -5.11 -38.88 -19.54
N ARG A 227 -4.66 -38.54 -18.33
CA ARG A 227 -4.45 -39.53 -17.25
C ARG A 227 -5.78 -40.10 -16.78
N LYS A 228 -5.72 -41.31 -16.22
CA LYS A 228 -6.87 -41.95 -15.55
C LYS A 228 -7.16 -41.26 -14.20
N ASP A 229 -6.10 -41.09 -13.39
CA ASP A 229 -6.15 -40.46 -12.09
C ASP A 229 -5.24 -39.22 -12.07
N LYS A 230 -5.59 -38.21 -11.25
CA LYS A 230 -4.91 -36.90 -11.19
C LYS A 230 -4.81 -36.24 -12.56
N ASN A 231 -5.96 -36.16 -13.23
CA ASN A 231 -6.11 -35.64 -14.58
C ASN A 231 -6.41 -34.14 -14.61
N ASN A 232 -6.24 -33.44 -13.49
CA ASN A 232 -6.48 -32.01 -13.39
C ASN A 232 -5.14 -31.25 -13.36
N PRO A 233 -4.71 -30.59 -14.44
CA PRO A 233 -3.52 -29.75 -14.41
C PRO A 233 -3.72 -28.48 -13.57
N LEU A 234 -2.69 -28.11 -12.82
CA LEU A 234 -2.60 -26.84 -12.11
C LEU A 234 -1.40 -26.05 -12.66
N HIS A 235 -1.66 -24.95 -13.37
CA HIS A 235 -0.65 -24.04 -13.86
C HIS A 235 -0.18 -23.11 -12.75
N ILE A 236 1.08 -23.23 -12.35
CA ILE A 236 1.70 -22.43 -11.29
C ILE A 236 2.74 -21.53 -11.91
N GLY A 237 2.60 -20.21 -11.78
CA GLY A 237 3.54 -19.24 -12.31
C GLY A 237 3.16 -17.82 -11.94
N GLU A 238 4.10 -16.89 -12.06
CA GLU A 238 3.88 -15.48 -11.73
C GLU A 238 2.80 -14.82 -12.61
N PRO A 239 2.16 -13.72 -12.17
CA PRO A 239 1.24 -12.96 -13.02
C PRO A 239 1.93 -12.49 -14.30
N GLY A 240 1.21 -12.55 -15.43
CA GLY A 240 1.71 -12.08 -16.72
C GLY A 240 2.55 -13.07 -17.53
N VAL A 241 2.96 -14.23 -16.99
CA VAL A 241 3.80 -15.20 -17.74
C VAL A 241 3.08 -15.96 -18.87
N GLY A 242 1.76 -15.82 -18.96
CA GLY A 242 0.93 -16.40 -20.03
C GLY A 242 0.17 -17.68 -19.67
N LYS A 243 -0.20 -17.91 -18.40
CA LYS A 243 -0.97 -19.10 -17.94
C LYS A 243 -2.27 -19.30 -18.74
N THR A 244 -3.09 -18.26 -18.84
CA THR A 244 -4.36 -18.27 -19.60
C THR A 244 -4.15 -18.54 -21.10
N SER A 245 -3.01 -18.10 -21.67
CA SER A 245 -2.69 -18.32 -23.08
C SER A 245 -2.51 -19.80 -23.41
N ILE A 246 -1.97 -20.60 -22.47
CA ILE A 246 -1.82 -22.06 -22.64
C ILE A 246 -3.19 -22.73 -22.76
N VAL A 247 -4.15 -22.31 -21.94
CA VAL A 247 -5.52 -22.85 -21.96
C VAL A 247 -6.25 -22.46 -23.25
N ARG A 248 -6.08 -21.23 -23.72
CA ARG A 248 -6.60 -20.78 -25.03
C ARG A 248 -5.96 -21.55 -26.18
N GLY A 249 -4.65 -21.83 -26.10
CA GLY A 249 -3.94 -22.69 -27.05
C GLY A 249 -4.49 -24.11 -27.08
N LEU A 250 -4.81 -24.68 -25.92
CA LEU A 250 -5.48 -25.98 -25.81
C LEU A 250 -6.86 -25.97 -26.48
N ALA A 251 -7.68 -24.95 -26.23
CA ALA A 251 -9.00 -24.81 -26.87
C ALA A 251 -8.89 -24.83 -28.41
N ALA A 252 -7.90 -24.10 -28.95
CA ALA A 252 -7.62 -24.07 -30.38
C ALA A 252 -7.17 -25.44 -30.95
N LEU A 253 -6.39 -26.22 -30.18
CA LEU A 253 -6.00 -27.58 -30.60
C LEU A 253 -7.17 -28.57 -30.56
N ILE A 254 -8.07 -28.46 -29.57
CA ILE A 254 -9.24 -29.31 -29.48
C ILE A 254 -10.17 -29.06 -30.67
N GLU A 255 -10.46 -27.79 -30.97
CA GLU A 255 -11.30 -27.40 -32.11
C GLU A 255 -10.65 -27.80 -33.45
N GLY A 256 -9.32 -27.66 -33.55
CA GLY A 256 -8.56 -28.11 -34.71
C GLY A 256 -8.40 -29.63 -34.84
N GLY A 257 -8.92 -30.43 -33.89
CA GLY A 257 -8.79 -31.89 -33.89
C GLY A 257 -7.36 -32.41 -33.69
N LYS A 258 -6.43 -31.55 -33.24
CA LYS A 258 -4.99 -31.83 -33.04
C LYS A 258 -4.66 -32.35 -31.63
N VAL A 259 -5.64 -32.95 -30.97
CA VAL A 259 -5.51 -33.56 -29.63
C VAL A 259 -5.72 -35.07 -29.71
N PRO A 260 -5.22 -35.84 -28.72
CA PRO A 260 -5.51 -37.28 -28.62
C PRO A 260 -7.01 -37.56 -28.64
N GLU A 261 -7.40 -38.75 -29.10
CA GLU A 261 -8.81 -39.14 -29.29
C GLU A 261 -9.66 -38.94 -28.01
N ARG A 262 -9.07 -39.18 -26.84
CA ARG A 262 -9.70 -39.00 -25.52
C ARG A 262 -10.06 -37.56 -25.15
N LEU A 263 -9.51 -36.57 -25.86
CA LEU A 263 -9.77 -35.15 -25.66
C LEU A 263 -10.57 -34.54 -26.82
N ARG A 264 -10.96 -35.33 -27.83
CA ARG A 264 -11.79 -34.84 -28.92
C ARG A 264 -13.20 -34.50 -28.44
N ASN A 265 -13.72 -33.40 -28.97
CA ASN A 265 -15.05 -32.84 -28.67
C ASN A 265 -15.20 -32.38 -27.21
N TYR A 266 -14.10 -32.21 -26.47
CA TYR A 266 -14.16 -31.53 -25.18
C TYR A 266 -14.34 -30.03 -25.38
N ARG A 267 -15.11 -29.40 -24.50
CA ARG A 267 -15.27 -27.95 -24.46
C ARG A 267 -14.67 -27.41 -23.17
N ILE A 268 -13.89 -26.33 -23.27
CA ILE A 268 -13.30 -25.66 -22.12
C ILE A 268 -14.20 -24.49 -21.73
N TYR A 269 -14.69 -24.52 -20.50
CA TYR A 269 -15.53 -23.48 -19.92
C TYR A 269 -14.75 -22.76 -18.83
N GLN A 270 -14.46 -21.49 -19.05
CA GLN A 270 -13.91 -20.61 -18.03
C GLN A 270 -15.01 -20.21 -17.07
N ILE A 271 -14.82 -20.44 -15.77
CA ILE A 271 -15.78 -20.07 -14.74
C ILE A 271 -15.62 -18.58 -14.41
N ASP A 272 -16.72 -17.83 -14.47
CA ASP A 272 -16.74 -16.42 -14.07
C ASP A 272 -17.07 -16.30 -12.58
N LEU A 273 -16.03 -16.33 -11.74
CA LEU A 273 -16.19 -16.19 -10.28
C LEU A 273 -16.76 -14.83 -9.89
N ALA A 274 -16.38 -13.76 -10.61
CA ALA A 274 -16.87 -12.41 -10.33
C ALA A 274 -18.35 -12.28 -10.64
N GLY A 275 -18.80 -12.79 -11.79
CA GLY A 275 -20.22 -12.84 -12.15
C GLY A 275 -21.05 -13.73 -11.22
N MET A 276 -20.44 -14.76 -10.63
CA MET A 276 -21.10 -15.59 -9.61
C MET A 276 -21.28 -14.86 -8.28
N LEU A 277 -20.35 -14.00 -7.88
CA LEU A 277 -20.42 -13.16 -6.68
C LEU A 277 -21.32 -11.93 -6.88
N ALA A 278 -21.41 -11.43 -8.12
CA ALA A 278 -22.24 -10.29 -8.46
C ALA A 278 -23.72 -10.56 -8.12
N GLY A 279 -24.28 -9.74 -7.24
CA GLY A 279 -25.69 -9.85 -6.82
C GLY A 279 -26.00 -11.07 -5.95
N THR A 280 -25.01 -11.70 -5.31
CA THR A 280 -25.27 -12.61 -4.17
C THR A 280 -25.22 -11.83 -2.88
N GLN A 281 -26.28 -11.91 -2.07
CA GLN A 281 -26.32 -11.28 -0.74
C GLN A 281 -25.81 -12.22 0.36
N TYR A 282 -25.81 -13.53 0.09
CA TYR A 282 -25.44 -14.56 1.06
C TYR A 282 -24.51 -15.60 0.45
N ARG A 283 -23.56 -16.09 1.28
CA ARG A 283 -22.64 -17.18 0.92
C ARG A 283 -23.34 -18.38 0.27
N GLY A 284 -24.48 -18.80 0.82
CA GLY A 284 -25.23 -19.95 0.31
C GLY A 284 -25.73 -19.80 -1.13
N GLU A 285 -25.94 -18.58 -1.62
CA GLU A 285 -26.36 -18.33 -3.01
C GLU A 285 -25.21 -18.57 -3.99
N PHE A 286 -24.01 -18.12 -3.64
CA PHE A 286 -22.80 -18.40 -4.41
C PHE A 286 -22.52 -19.91 -4.47
N GLU A 287 -22.66 -20.61 -3.33
CA GLU A 287 -22.49 -22.07 -3.29
C GLU A 287 -23.51 -22.80 -4.19
N LYS A 288 -24.77 -22.32 -4.21
CA LYS A 288 -25.80 -22.82 -5.14
C LYS A 288 -25.43 -22.57 -6.61
N ARG A 289 -24.90 -21.39 -6.94
CA ARG A 289 -24.45 -21.05 -8.31
C ARG A 289 -23.29 -21.93 -8.77
N ILE A 290 -22.31 -22.20 -7.90
CA ILE A 290 -21.21 -23.12 -8.21
C ILE A 290 -21.75 -24.53 -8.46
N LYS A 291 -22.61 -25.06 -7.58
CA LYS A 291 -23.22 -26.39 -7.78
C LYS A 291 -23.99 -26.45 -9.10
N MET A 292 -24.80 -25.44 -9.41
CA MET A 292 -25.53 -25.34 -10.66
C MET A 292 -24.61 -25.39 -11.89
N VAL A 293 -23.46 -24.70 -11.85
CA VAL A 293 -22.46 -24.78 -12.92
C VAL A 293 -21.82 -26.15 -13.02
N MET A 294 -21.40 -26.75 -11.91
CA MET A 294 -20.79 -28.07 -11.91
C MET A 294 -21.77 -29.14 -12.43
N ASP A 295 -23.01 -29.14 -11.95
CA ASP A 295 -24.05 -30.09 -12.39
C ASP A 295 -24.39 -29.92 -13.87
N GLY A 296 -24.43 -28.67 -14.36
CA GLY A 296 -24.62 -28.37 -15.78
C GLY A 296 -23.49 -28.91 -16.65
N MET A 297 -22.24 -28.70 -16.23
CA MET A 297 -21.05 -29.21 -16.93
C MET A 297 -20.97 -30.74 -16.90
N MET A 298 -21.41 -31.37 -15.80
CA MET A 298 -21.49 -32.82 -15.68
C MET A 298 -22.48 -33.43 -16.69
N LYS A 299 -23.65 -32.79 -16.88
CA LYS A 299 -24.65 -33.21 -17.87
C LYS A 299 -24.16 -33.07 -19.32
N ASP A 300 -23.33 -32.07 -19.61
CA ASP A 300 -22.69 -31.88 -20.94
C ASP A 300 -21.68 -33.01 -21.27
N GLY A 301 -21.16 -33.70 -20.24
CA GLY A 301 -20.39 -34.96 -20.34
C GLY A 301 -18.97 -34.85 -20.94
N LYS A 302 -18.69 -33.84 -21.76
CA LYS A 302 -17.37 -33.55 -22.33
C LYS A 302 -16.90 -32.14 -22.00
N ALA A 303 -16.95 -31.79 -20.73
CA ALA A 303 -16.57 -30.48 -20.23
C ALA A 303 -15.19 -30.47 -19.54
N ILE A 304 -14.45 -29.38 -19.72
CA ILE A 304 -13.27 -29.03 -18.93
C ILE A 304 -13.55 -27.70 -18.24
N ALA A 305 -13.54 -27.68 -16.90
CA ALA A 305 -13.66 -26.47 -16.10
C ALA A 305 -12.30 -25.78 -15.99
N TYR A 306 -12.21 -24.55 -16.48
CA TYR A 306 -11.06 -23.69 -16.27
C TYR A 306 -11.36 -22.66 -15.19
N ILE A 307 -10.56 -22.66 -14.14
CA ILE A 307 -10.67 -21.74 -13.02
C ILE A 307 -9.38 -20.92 -12.97
N ASP A 308 -9.48 -19.65 -13.35
CA ASP A 308 -8.38 -18.72 -13.12
C ASP A 308 -8.36 -18.34 -11.64
N GLU A 309 -7.16 -18.12 -11.10
CA GLU A 309 -6.96 -17.81 -9.68
C GLU A 309 -7.68 -18.80 -8.73
N ILE A 310 -7.47 -20.11 -8.97
CA ILE A 310 -8.18 -21.19 -8.24
C ILE A 310 -7.98 -21.14 -6.71
N HIS A 311 -6.95 -20.45 -6.22
CA HIS A 311 -6.74 -20.24 -4.78
C HIS A 311 -7.90 -19.47 -4.13
N ASN A 312 -8.62 -18.62 -4.88
CA ASN A 312 -9.80 -17.91 -4.39
C ASN A 312 -10.92 -18.87 -3.93
N LEU A 313 -10.94 -20.11 -4.44
CA LEU A 313 -11.89 -21.15 -4.03
C LEU A 313 -11.38 -22.06 -2.90
N VAL A 314 -10.08 -22.02 -2.59
CA VAL A 314 -9.42 -22.97 -1.67
C VAL A 314 -8.86 -22.26 -0.43
N GLY A 315 -8.81 -20.92 -0.43
CA GLY A 315 -7.85 -20.14 0.34
C GLY A 315 -8.37 -19.18 1.39
N ALA A 316 -9.47 -19.50 2.06
CA ALA A 316 -10.07 -18.60 3.06
C ALA A 316 -10.28 -19.18 4.47
N GLY A 317 -9.84 -20.41 4.69
CA GLY A 317 -10.14 -21.16 5.91
C GLY A 317 -9.16 -20.93 7.07
N ALA A 318 -8.34 -19.87 7.05
CA ALA A 318 -7.40 -19.60 8.12
C ALA A 318 -7.19 -18.09 8.29
N SER A 319 -7.88 -17.53 9.30
CA SER A 319 -7.77 -16.16 9.84
C SER A 319 -8.68 -15.10 9.20
N ASN A 320 -9.74 -14.72 9.94
CA ASN A 320 -10.44 -13.43 10.04
C ASN A 320 -10.70 -12.53 8.82
N ASP A 321 -10.48 -12.99 7.58
CA ASP A 321 -10.61 -12.16 6.39
C ASP A 321 -11.49 -12.87 5.34
N GLY A 322 -12.57 -12.19 4.91
CA GLY A 322 -13.82 -12.71 4.34
C GLY A 322 -13.77 -13.43 2.98
N SER A 323 -12.74 -14.22 2.69
CA SER A 323 -12.75 -15.08 1.50
C SER A 323 -13.62 -16.34 1.72
N MET A 324 -14.12 -16.98 0.66
CA MET A 324 -15.05 -18.11 0.74
C MET A 324 -14.32 -19.43 0.48
N ASP A 325 -14.33 -20.37 1.44
CA ASP A 325 -13.82 -21.73 1.21
C ASP A 325 -14.87 -22.58 0.47
N ALA A 326 -14.84 -22.52 -0.86
CA ALA A 326 -15.66 -23.31 -1.77
C ALA A 326 -15.03 -24.69 -2.10
N SER A 327 -13.88 -25.03 -1.50
CA SER A 327 -13.16 -26.28 -1.82
C SER A 327 -13.97 -27.53 -1.50
N ASN A 328 -14.84 -27.46 -0.48
CA ASN A 328 -15.75 -28.54 -0.12
C ASN A 328 -16.80 -28.83 -1.21
N ILE A 329 -17.19 -27.82 -1.99
CA ILE A 329 -18.17 -27.97 -3.07
C ILE A 329 -17.54 -28.65 -4.28
N LEU A 330 -16.25 -28.40 -4.54
CA LEU A 330 -15.54 -28.99 -5.67
C LEU A 330 -15.12 -30.44 -5.43
N LYS A 331 -14.94 -30.86 -4.17
CA LYS A 331 -14.47 -32.21 -3.81
C LYS A 331 -15.29 -33.34 -4.46
N PRO A 332 -16.64 -33.37 -4.40
CA PRO A 332 -17.44 -34.42 -5.04
C PRO A 332 -17.15 -34.55 -6.54
N TYR A 333 -17.11 -33.43 -7.28
CA TYR A 333 -16.87 -33.42 -8.73
C TYR A 333 -15.44 -33.84 -9.08
N LEU A 334 -14.46 -33.51 -8.23
CA LEU A 334 -13.08 -33.97 -8.35
C LEU A 334 -12.90 -35.46 -8.03
N GLU A 335 -13.78 -36.04 -7.22
CA GLU A 335 -13.75 -37.47 -6.83
C GLU A 335 -14.45 -38.36 -7.84
N GLU A 336 -15.59 -37.92 -8.37
CA GLU A 336 -16.36 -38.64 -9.37
C GLU A 336 -15.66 -38.68 -10.74
N ASN A 337 -14.75 -37.72 -10.99
CA ASN A 337 -13.96 -37.62 -12.22
C ASN A 337 -14.83 -37.47 -13.49
N SER A 338 -16.04 -36.97 -13.31
CA SER A 338 -17.01 -36.66 -14.38
C SER A 338 -16.65 -35.38 -15.14
N ILE A 339 -15.97 -34.45 -14.46
CA ILE A 339 -15.49 -33.17 -15.01
C ILE A 339 -13.96 -33.11 -14.86
N ARG A 340 -13.28 -32.64 -15.90
CA ARG A 340 -11.83 -32.33 -15.83
C ARG A 340 -11.64 -30.87 -15.45
N PHE A 341 -10.62 -30.57 -14.66
CA PHE A 341 -10.32 -29.22 -14.21
C PHE A 341 -8.94 -28.76 -14.68
N ILE A 342 -8.84 -27.49 -15.08
CA ILE A 342 -7.59 -26.76 -15.26
C ILE A 342 -7.64 -25.59 -14.26
N GLY A 343 -6.66 -25.50 -13.36
CA GLY A 343 -6.52 -24.36 -12.47
C GLY A 343 -5.31 -23.51 -12.84
N SER A 344 -5.36 -22.20 -12.60
CA SER A 344 -4.16 -21.34 -12.56
C SER A 344 -4.02 -20.62 -11.23
N THR A 345 -2.79 -20.46 -10.75
CA THR A 345 -2.46 -19.74 -9.50
C THR A 345 -1.03 -19.20 -9.56
N THR A 346 -0.65 -18.30 -8.66
CA THR A 346 0.75 -17.90 -8.45
C THR A 346 1.48 -18.86 -7.49
N PHE A 347 2.82 -18.78 -7.45
CA PHE A 347 3.61 -19.59 -6.51
C PHE A 347 3.30 -19.25 -5.05
N ASP A 348 3.11 -17.96 -4.76
CA ASP A 348 2.85 -17.48 -3.40
C ASP A 348 1.48 -17.94 -2.91
N GLU A 349 0.44 -17.79 -3.72
CA GLU A 349 -0.91 -18.27 -3.39
C GLU A 349 -0.97 -19.80 -3.30
N TYR A 350 -0.25 -20.50 -4.17
CA TYR A 350 -0.16 -21.95 -4.10
C TYR A 350 0.39 -22.38 -2.74
N LYS A 351 1.51 -21.80 -2.30
CA LYS A 351 2.12 -22.13 -1.00
C LYS A 351 1.24 -21.72 0.18
N ARG A 352 0.62 -20.54 0.11
CA ARG A 352 -0.19 -19.98 1.21
C ARG A 352 -1.49 -20.74 1.42
N TYR A 353 -2.16 -21.12 0.34
CA TYR A 353 -3.54 -21.61 0.37
C TYR A 353 -3.65 -23.05 -0.15
N PHE A 354 -3.27 -23.28 -1.41
CA PHE A 354 -3.53 -24.54 -2.09
C PHE A 354 -2.74 -25.72 -1.49
N ALA A 355 -1.47 -25.49 -1.15
CA ALA A 355 -0.55 -26.48 -0.58
C ALA A 355 -0.93 -26.95 0.84
N LYS A 356 -1.82 -26.23 1.53
CA LYS A 356 -2.36 -26.63 2.83
C LYS A 356 -3.55 -27.59 2.69
N SER A 357 -4.25 -27.58 1.56
CA SER A 357 -5.44 -28.41 1.33
C SER A 357 -5.07 -29.82 0.84
N LYS A 358 -4.90 -30.75 1.78
CA LYS A 358 -4.55 -32.17 1.49
C LYS A 358 -5.54 -32.86 0.52
N GLY A 359 -6.81 -32.45 0.51
CA GLY A 359 -7.84 -33.02 -0.37
C GLY A 359 -7.68 -32.60 -1.83
N MET A 360 -7.34 -31.33 -2.08
CA MET A 360 -7.23 -30.76 -3.43
C MET A 360 -5.91 -31.16 -4.11
N ILE A 361 -4.78 -31.09 -3.40
CA ILE A 361 -3.43 -31.42 -3.95
C ILE A 361 -3.39 -32.84 -4.52
N ARG A 362 -4.14 -33.77 -3.93
CA ARG A 362 -4.17 -35.16 -4.39
C ARG A 362 -4.90 -35.35 -5.72
N ARG A 363 -5.67 -34.35 -6.19
CA ARG A 363 -6.48 -34.40 -7.42
C ARG A 363 -5.86 -33.57 -8.55
N PHE A 364 -4.99 -32.63 -8.23
CA PHE A 364 -4.28 -31.82 -9.20
C PHE A 364 -2.85 -32.31 -9.46
N GLN A 365 -2.32 -31.95 -10.63
CA GLN A 365 -0.94 -32.16 -11.00
C GLN A 365 -0.31 -30.82 -11.36
N ASP A 366 0.71 -30.45 -10.61
CA ASP A 366 1.42 -29.19 -10.78
C ASP A 366 2.18 -29.16 -12.12
N ILE A 367 2.04 -28.05 -12.83
CA ILE A 367 2.75 -27.70 -14.06
C ILE A 367 3.29 -26.27 -13.87
N GLU A 368 4.61 -26.17 -13.76
CA GLU A 368 5.30 -24.91 -13.57
C GLU A 368 5.40 -24.12 -14.89
N ILE A 369 4.98 -22.86 -14.87
CA ILE A 369 5.05 -21.93 -15.98
C ILE A 369 6.05 -20.83 -15.60
N ALA A 370 7.32 -21.02 -15.99
CA ALA A 370 8.39 -20.06 -15.73
C ALA A 370 8.26 -18.80 -16.60
N GLU A 371 8.87 -17.68 -16.21
CA GLU A 371 9.05 -16.51 -17.08
C GLU A 371 9.83 -16.91 -18.36
N PRO A 372 9.39 -16.51 -19.57
CA PRO A 372 10.10 -16.86 -20.79
C PRO A 372 11.42 -16.09 -20.87
N SER A 373 12.41 -16.68 -21.53
CA SER A 373 13.65 -15.98 -21.86
C SER A 373 13.40 -14.78 -22.78
N THR A 374 14.34 -13.84 -22.84
CA THR A 374 14.27 -12.68 -23.75
C THR A 374 14.07 -13.13 -25.20
N ASP A 375 14.78 -14.17 -25.65
CA ASP A 375 14.68 -14.71 -27.00
C ASP A 375 13.31 -15.36 -27.27
N GLU A 376 12.74 -16.09 -26.30
CA GLU A 376 11.39 -16.64 -26.40
C GLU A 376 10.33 -15.53 -26.42
N CYS A 377 10.50 -14.50 -25.57
CA CYS A 377 9.62 -13.34 -25.52
C CYS A 377 9.61 -12.58 -26.86
N VAL A 378 10.77 -12.38 -27.49
CA VAL A 378 10.87 -11.78 -28.83
C VAL A 378 10.08 -12.61 -29.85
N LYS A 379 10.13 -13.95 -29.79
CA LYS A 379 9.33 -14.81 -30.68
C LYS A 379 7.83 -14.65 -30.42
N ILE A 380 7.42 -14.59 -29.16
CA ILE A 380 6.03 -14.36 -28.74
C ILE A 380 5.51 -13.05 -29.34
N ILE A 381 6.21 -11.93 -29.09
CA ILE A 381 5.75 -10.62 -29.56
C ILE A 381 5.77 -10.54 -31.10
N ASN A 382 6.77 -11.14 -31.76
CA ASN A 382 6.79 -11.20 -33.23
C ASN A 382 5.58 -11.94 -33.81
N GLY A 383 5.10 -13.00 -33.16
CA GLY A 383 3.87 -13.69 -33.62
C GLY A 383 2.59 -12.88 -33.33
N LEU A 384 2.61 -11.97 -32.35
CA LEU A 384 1.51 -11.05 -32.07
C LEU A 384 1.55 -9.76 -32.90
N LYS A 385 2.73 -9.41 -33.44
CA LYS A 385 3.00 -8.17 -34.18
C LYS A 385 1.91 -7.79 -35.17
N ASN A 386 1.52 -8.71 -36.06
CA ASN A 386 0.55 -8.43 -37.12
C ASN A 386 -0.82 -8.01 -36.57
N LYS A 387 -1.22 -8.52 -35.39
CA LYS A 387 -2.49 -8.13 -34.76
C LYS A 387 -2.41 -6.71 -34.20
N TYR A 388 -1.33 -6.37 -33.49
CA TYR A 388 -1.11 -5.01 -32.98
C TYR A 388 -0.94 -3.97 -34.09
N GLU A 389 -0.22 -4.31 -35.16
CA GLU A 389 -0.08 -3.43 -36.33
C GLU A 389 -1.42 -3.11 -36.98
N LYS A 390 -2.30 -4.12 -37.10
CA LYS A 390 -3.63 -3.95 -37.64
C LYS A 390 -4.54 -3.19 -36.68
N TYR A 391 -4.45 -3.47 -35.38
CA TYR A 391 -5.31 -2.87 -34.37
C TYR A 391 -5.06 -1.36 -34.25
N HIS A 392 -3.81 -0.93 -34.12
CA HIS A 392 -3.43 0.49 -34.00
C HIS A 392 -3.19 1.22 -35.32
N ASN A 393 -3.28 0.51 -36.45
CA ASN A 393 -2.88 1.04 -37.76
C ASN A 393 -1.43 1.60 -37.78
N VAL A 394 -0.48 0.84 -37.25
CA VAL A 394 0.96 1.19 -37.20
C VAL A 394 1.82 0.07 -37.79
N LYS A 395 3.12 0.32 -37.98
CA LYS A 395 4.14 -0.70 -38.21
C LYS A 395 5.20 -0.67 -37.13
N TYR A 396 5.67 -1.83 -36.67
CA TYR A 396 6.82 -1.89 -35.77
C TYR A 396 8.11 -1.99 -36.59
N GLY A 397 9.01 -1.01 -36.40
CA GLY A 397 10.29 -0.93 -37.07
C GLY A 397 11.22 -2.11 -36.73
N LYS A 398 12.29 -2.27 -37.53
CA LYS A 398 13.28 -3.35 -37.33
C LYS A 398 14.01 -3.16 -35.99
N GLY A 399 14.12 -4.22 -35.20
CA GLY A 399 14.84 -4.19 -33.92
C GLY A 399 14.05 -3.55 -32.76
N VAL A 400 12.80 -3.13 -32.98
CA VAL A 400 11.99 -2.44 -31.96
C VAL A 400 11.46 -3.41 -30.92
N ILE A 401 11.05 -4.61 -31.33
CA ILE A 401 10.56 -5.66 -30.42
C ILE A 401 11.69 -6.14 -29.52
N GLU A 402 12.86 -6.42 -30.11
CA GLU A 402 14.06 -6.81 -29.37
C GLU A 402 14.46 -5.74 -28.36
N TYR A 403 14.38 -4.47 -28.76
CA TYR A 403 14.63 -3.35 -27.86
C TYR A 403 13.59 -3.26 -26.74
N ALA A 404 12.30 -3.41 -27.03
CA ALA A 404 11.24 -3.37 -26.01
C ALA A 404 11.38 -4.52 -24.98
N VAL A 405 11.73 -5.72 -25.43
CA VAL A 405 11.99 -6.86 -24.53
C VAL A 405 13.21 -6.61 -23.66
N ASP A 406 14.33 -6.18 -24.24
CA ASP A 406 15.57 -5.92 -23.48
C ASP A 406 15.37 -4.77 -22.47
N MET A 407 14.72 -3.68 -22.88
CA MET A 407 14.50 -2.55 -21.99
C MET A 407 13.47 -2.86 -20.88
N SER A 408 12.36 -3.54 -21.19
CA SER A 408 11.41 -3.95 -20.15
C SER A 408 12.04 -4.94 -19.16
N ALA A 409 12.87 -5.88 -19.63
CA ALA A 409 13.57 -6.82 -18.77
C ALA A 409 14.54 -6.13 -17.79
N ARG A 410 15.21 -5.07 -18.23
CA ARG A 410 16.18 -4.31 -17.41
C ARG A 410 15.51 -3.38 -16.41
N PHE A 411 14.47 -2.66 -16.84
CA PHE A 411 13.95 -1.50 -16.11
C PHE A 411 12.60 -1.72 -15.42
N ILE A 412 11.79 -2.69 -15.88
CA ILE A 412 10.52 -3.05 -15.24
C ILE A 412 10.73 -4.36 -14.47
N ASN A 413 11.14 -4.23 -13.20
CA ASN A 413 11.54 -5.36 -12.35
C ASN A 413 10.39 -5.96 -11.52
N ASN A 414 9.26 -5.26 -11.40
CA ASN A 414 8.09 -5.68 -10.64
C ASN A 414 7.06 -6.47 -11.46
N ARG A 415 7.32 -6.69 -12.75
CA ARG A 415 6.49 -7.48 -13.67
C ARG A 415 7.35 -8.47 -14.43
N PHE A 416 6.70 -9.51 -14.95
CA PHE A 416 7.35 -10.62 -15.64
C PHE A 416 7.11 -10.53 -17.15
N LEU A 417 8.05 -11.05 -17.94
CA LEU A 417 7.84 -11.31 -19.36
C LEU A 417 6.78 -12.42 -19.56
N PRO A 418 6.05 -12.42 -20.68
CA PRO A 418 6.10 -11.44 -21.77
C PRO A 418 5.23 -10.18 -21.53
N ASP A 419 4.40 -10.17 -20.49
CA ASP A 419 3.40 -9.14 -20.21
C ASP A 419 3.94 -7.70 -20.27
N LYS A 420 4.98 -7.39 -19.50
CA LYS A 420 5.59 -6.04 -19.49
C LYS A 420 6.11 -5.57 -20.85
N ALA A 421 6.52 -6.48 -21.72
CA ALA A 421 7.05 -6.15 -23.04
C ALA A 421 5.91 -5.98 -24.07
N ILE A 422 4.84 -6.77 -23.94
CA ILE A 422 3.61 -6.61 -24.72
C ILE A 422 2.99 -5.25 -24.43
N ASP A 423 2.93 -4.86 -23.16
CA ASP A 423 2.35 -3.58 -22.72
C ASP A 423 3.08 -2.38 -23.33
N LEU A 424 4.42 -2.37 -23.31
CA LEU A 424 5.21 -1.32 -23.96
C LEU A 424 4.98 -1.24 -25.48
N ILE A 425 4.76 -2.38 -26.13
CA ILE A 425 4.49 -2.46 -27.57
C ILE A 425 3.09 -1.89 -27.86
N ASP A 426 2.10 -2.29 -27.07
CA ASP A 426 0.71 -1.85 -27.17
C ASP A 426 0.59 -0.33 -26.92
N GLU A 427 1.18 0.17 -25.83
CA GLU A 427 1.23 1.61 -25.53
C GLU A 427 1.93 2.41 -26.65
N ALA A 428 2.97 1.86 -27.27
CA ALA A 428 3.66 2.52 -28.38
C ALA A 428 2.83 2.57 -29.66
N GLY A 429 2.02 1.55 -29.91
CA GLY A 429 1.01 1.56 -30.97
C GLY A 429 -0.05 2.63 -30.71
N ALA A 430 -0.66 2.59 -29.52
CA ALA A 430 -1.69 3.55 -29.12
C ALA A 430 -1.20 5.00 -29.11
N PHE A 431 0.04 5.25 -28.67
CA PHE A 431 0.62 6.58 -28.66
C PHE A 431 0.68 7.20 -30.06
N LEU A 432 1.11 6.42 -31.06
CA LEU A 432 1.17 6.90 -32.45
C LEU A 432 -0.21 7.04 -33.07
N GLU A 433 -1.15 6.15 -32.74
CA GLU A 433 -2.54 6.24 -33.18
C GLU A 433 -3.19 7.56 -32.70
N MET A 434 -2.90 7.99 -31.48
CA MET A 434 -3.37 9.28 -30.95
C MET A 434 -2.63 10.51 -31.52
N HIS A 435 -1.44 10.33 -32.09
CA HIS A 435 -0.63 11.42 -32.64
C HIS A 435 -0.28 11.19 -34.11
N PRO A 436 -1.29 11.22 -35.01
CA PRO A 436 -1.07 10.97 -36.42
C PRO A 436 -0.25 12.07 -37.07
N LEU A 437 0.75 11.69 -37.85
CA LEU A 437 1.47 12.62 -38.73
C LEU A 437 0.64 12.83 -40.00
N GLU A 438 0.25 14.08 -40.30
CA GLU A 438 -0.69 14.44 -41.37
C GLU A 438 -0.33 13.87 -42.76
N GLU A 439 0.95 13.56 -43.00
CA GLU A 439 1.46 13.07 -44.28
C GLU A 439 1.52 11.53 -44.41
N LYS A 440 1.27 10.76 -43.34
CA LYS A 440 1.46 9.29 -43.34
C LYS A 440 0.18 8.53 -43.01
N LYS A 441 -0.30 7.74 -43.98
CA LYS A 441 -1.41 6.78 -43.78
C LYS A 441 -1.14 5.70 -42.72
N GLN A 442 0.13 5.37 -42.48
CA GLN A 442 0.55 4.38 -41.49
C GLN A 442 1.90 4.79 -40.90
N GLN A 443 1.96 4.98 -39.57
CA GLN A 443 3.18 5.38 -38.87
C GLN A 443 4.02 4.19 -38.44
N THR A 444 5.29 4.43 -38.14
CA THR A 444 6.23 3.39 -37.70
C THR A 444 6.67 3.64 -36.27
N VAL A 445 6.44 2.67 -35.39
CA VAL A 445 6.98 2.66 -34.03
C VAL A 445 8.49 2.48 -34.12
N THR A 446 9.23 3.34 -33.44
CA THR A 446 10.70 3.33 -33.37
C THR A 446 11.15 3.01 -31.95
N LYS A 447 12.46 2.74 -31.78
CA LYS A 447 13.07 2.54 -30.45
C LYS A 447 12.92 3.77 -29.54
N GLN A 448 12.86 4.97 -30.13
CA GLN A 448 12.67 6.21 -29.40
C GLN A 448 11.31 6.23 -28.69
N HIS A 449 10.24 5.86 -29.38
CA HIS A 449 8.90 5.84 -28.78
C HIS A 449 8.83 4.87 -27.59
N ILE A 450 9.48 3.69 -27.70
CA ILE A 450 9.57 2.74 -26.59
C ILE A 450 10.33 3.38 -25.41
N ALA A 451 11.44 4.07 -25.66
CA ALA A 451 12.20 4.74 -24.60
C ALA A 451 11.41 5.87 -23.92
N ASP A 452 10.65 6.64 -24.70
CA ASP A 452 9.81 7.74 -24.20
C ASP A 452 8.68 7.19 -23.32
N ILE A 453 8.03 6.10 -23.72
CA ILE A 453 6.99 5.42 -22.94
C ILE A 453 7.56 4.83 -21.66
N LEU A 454 8.68 4.11 -21.77
CA LEU A 454 9.35 3.53 -20.62
C LEU A 454 9.74 4.58 -19.59
N SER A 455 10.14 5.77 -20.02
CA SER A 455 10.42 6.90 -19.11
C SER A 455 9.20 7.32 -18.30
N LYS A 456 8.02 7.33 -18.93
CA LYS A 456 6.74 7.65 -18.28
C LYS A 456 6.31 6.54 -17.31
N VAL A 457 6.40 5.28 -17.75
CA VAL A 457 5.99 4.10 -16.96
C VAL A 457 6.88 3.90 -15.74
N CYS A 458 8.20 3.97 -15.91
CA CYS A 458 9.15 3.75 -14.82
C CYS A 458 9.34 4.98 -13.93
N LYS A 459 8.78 6.15 -14.29
CA LYS A 459 9.11 7.46 -13.68
C LYS A 459 10.64 7.71 -13.64
N VAL A 460 11.36 7.07 -14.55
CA VAL A 460 12.78 7.27 -14.74
C VAL A 460 12.89 8.27 -15.88
N GLU A 461 13.04 9.54 -15.53
CA GLU A 461 13.44 10.60 -16.47
C GLU A 461 14.88 10.33 -16.94
N SER A 462 15.14 9.31 -17.77
CA SER A 462 16.48 9.06 -18.37
C SER A 462 16.57 7.75 -19.15
N MET A 463 15.88 7.64 -20.29
CA MET A 463 16.22 6.59 -21.28
C MET A 463 16.12 7.06 -22.73
N ALA A 464 15.31 8.09 -22.98
CA ALA A 464 15.16 8.72 -24.28
C ALA A 464 16.35 9.60 -24.71
N ILE A 465 17.33 9.86 -23.83
CA ILE A 465 18.27 10.96 -24.02
C ILE A 465 19.72 10.58 -23.69
N LYS A 466 20.24 9.51 -24.31
CA LYS A 466 21.69 9.21 -24.29
C LYS A 466 22.59 10.34 -24.82
N LYS A 467 22.03 11.38 -25.46
CA LYS A 467 22.81 12.50 -26.03
C LYS A 467 22.81 13.79 -25.20
N GLU A 468 21.87 13.98 -24.27
CA GLU A 468 21.85 15.15 -23.36
C GLU A 468 22.30 14.78 -21.94
N GLU A 469 22.14 13.51 -21.51
CA GLU A 469 22.70 13.01 -20.24
C GLU A 469 24.22 13.23 -20.15
N ASP A 470 24.95 13.01 -21.25
CA ASP A 470 26.40 13.25 -21.31
C ASP A 470 26.76 14.73 -21.08
N LYS A 471 25.89 15.67 -21.47
CA LYS A 471 26.12 17.10 -21.23
C LYS A 471 25.83 17.47 -19.78
N GLY A 472 24.71 16.99 -19.22
CA GLY A 472 24.35 17.24 -17.82
C GLY A 472 25.37 16.68 -16.83
N ILE A 473 25.89 15.48 -17.09
CA ILE A 473 26.92 14.84 -16.25
C ILE A 473 28.28 15.54 -16.39
N LYS A 474 28.62 16.03 -17.59
CA LYS A 474 29.89 16.73 -17.83
C LYS A 474 29.98 18.02 -17.02
N ASP A 475 28.90 18.79 -16.94
CA ASP A 475 28.89 20.08 -16.25
C ASP A 475 28.44 19.95 -14.77
N LEU A 476 28.11 18.73 -14.32
CA LEU A 476 27.57 18.44 -12.98
C LEU A 476 28.43 18.98 -11.85
N GLU A 477 29.75 18.76 -11.91
CA GLU A 477 30.69 19.24 -10.88
C GLU A 477 30.66 20.76 -10.75
N GLN A 478 30.73 21.47 -11.87
CA GLN A 478 30.72 22.93 -11.90
C GLN A 478 29.39 23.48 -11.36
N ASN A 479 28.28 22.89 -11.78
CA ASN A 479 26.95 23.30 -11.34
C ASN A 479 26.73 23.08 -9.84
N ILE A 480 27.25 21.99 -9.27
CA ILE A 480 27.20 21.74 -7.82
C ILE A 480 28.10 22.73 -7.07
N LYS A 481 29.33 22.97 -7.52
CA LYS A 481 30.28 23.92 -6.89
C LYS A 481 29.78 25.37 -6.90
N GLN A 482 28.91 25.75 -7.84
CA GLN A 482 28.25 27.07 -7.82
C GLN A 482 27.23 27.22 -6.69
N LYS A 483 26.69 26.12 -6.16
CA LYS A 483 25.63 26.11 -5.13
C LYS A 483 26.12 25.64 -3.76
N ILE A 484 27.23 24.90 -3.71
CA ILE A 484 27.86 24.32 -2.52
C ILE A 484 29.23 24.96 -2.34
N TYR A 485 29.43 25.67 -1.24
CA TYR A 485 30.64 26.46 -0.99
C TYR A 485 31.60 25.74 -0.05
N GLY A 486 32.90 25.75 -0.38
CA GLY A 486 34.00 25.30 0.48
C GLY A 486 34.06 23.79 0.74
N GLN A 487 33.36 22.99 -0.07
CA GLN A 487 33.33 21.52 0.02
C GLN A 487 33.80 20.86 -1.30
N ASP A 488 34.65 21.55 -2.06
CA ASP A 488 35.03 21.20 -3.43
C ASP A 488 35.55 19.77 -3.58
N LYS A 489 36.44 19.33 -2.68
CA LYS A 489 36.99 17.97 -2.69
C LYS A 489 35.90 16.90 -2.52
N THR A 490 34.91 17.17 -1.68
CA THR A 490 33.78 16.26 -1.45
C THR A 490 32.88 16.22 -2.67
N VAL A 491 32.64 17.37 -3.31
CA VAL A 491 31.88 17.44 -4.57
C VAL A 491 32.59 16.65 -5.67
N GLU A 492 33.90 16.83 -5.83
CA GLU A 492 34.73 16.09 -6.80
C GLU A 492 34.60 14.57 -6.61
N GLN A 493 34.77 14.07 -5.37
CA GLN A 493 34.66 12.65 -5.06
C GLN A 493 33.28 12.06 -5.40
N VAL A 494 32.21 12.78 -5.07
CA VAL A 494 30.84 12.32 -5.32
C VAL A 494 30.56 12.29 -6.82
N VAL A 495 30.95 13.34 -7.54
CA VAL A 495 30.71 13.44 -8.98
C VAL A 495 31.52 12.41 -9.75
N GLU A 496 32.78 12.17 -9.37
CA GLU A 496 33.63 11.14 -10.00
C GLU A 496 33.01 9.74 -9.88
N ALA A 497 32.48 9.37 -8.70
CA ALA A 497 31.82 8.08 -8.52
C ALA A 497 30.56 7.93 -9.39
N ILE A 498 29.76 9.00 -9.51
CA ILE A 498 28.56 9.00 -10.36
C ILE A 498 28.96 8.89 -11.84
N GLN A 499 30.00 9.60 -12.27
CA GLN A 499 30.53 9.54 -13.63
C GLN A 499 31.04 8.13 -13.96
N MET A 500 31.77 7.48 -13.06
CA MET A 500 32.22 6.08 -13.24
C MET A 500 31.05 5.11 -13.40
N SER A 501 30.01 5.24 -12.58
CA SER A 501 28.81 4.40 -12.68
C SER A 501 28.08 4.63 -13.99
N LYS A 502 27.86 5.89 -14.40
CA LYS A 502 27.20 6.23 -15.66
C LYS A 502 28.01 5.83 -16.89
N ALA A 503 29.34 5.77 -16.78
CA ALA A 503 30.22 5.21 -17.81
C ALA A 503 30.21 3.68 -17.89
N GLY A 504 29.48 2.99 -17.01
CA GLY A 504 29.41 1.52 -16.95
C GLY A 504 30.69 0.87 -16.42
N LEU A 505 31.49 1.61 -15.66
CA LEU A 505 32.74 1.12 -15.05
C LEU A 505 32.53 0.52 -13.65
N VAL A 506 31.29 0.47 -13.18
CA VAL A 506 30.88 -0.07 -11.89
C VAL A 506 30.01 -1.31 -12.14
N ASP A 507 30.06 -2.27 -11.20
CA ASP A 507 29.22 -3.47 -11.23
C ASP A 507 27.73 -3.10 -11.32
N GLU A 508 27.01 -3.70 -12.27
CA GLU A 508 25.58 -3.46 -12.52
C GLU A 508 24.69 -3.88 -11.34
N ASN A 509 25.19 -4.69 -10.40
CA ASN A 509 24.45 -5.14 -9.22
C ASN A 509 24.68 -4.27 -7.98
N LYS A 510 25.25 -3.08 -8.14
CA LYS A 510 25.49 -2.13 -7.05
C LYS A 510 24.72 -0.82 -7.25
N PRO A 511 24.46 -0.06 -6.16
CA PRO A 511 23.96 1.30 -6.30
C PRO A 511 24.90 2.18 -7.11
N ILE A 512 24.39 3.27 -7.68
CA ILE A 512 25.19 4.23 -8.49
C ILE A 512 26.41 4.68 -7.70
N ALA A 513 26.19 5.07 -6.45
CA ALA A 513 27.23 5.33 -5.49
C ALA A 513 26.68 5.21 -4.06
N SER A 514 27.57 4.92 -3.10
CA SER A 514 27.30 4.79 -1.68
C SER A 514 28.33 5.58 -0.88
N PHE A 515 27.92 6.64 -0.19
CA PHE A 515 28.82 7.54 0.54
C PHE A 515 28.41 7.72 2.00
N LEU A 516 29.41 7.84 2.87
CA LEU A 516 29.25 8.36 4.23
C LEU A 516 29.78 9.79 4.30
N PHE A 517 28.90 10.76 4.51
CA PHE A 517 29.21 12.17 4.69
C PHE A 517 29.47 12.47 6.15
N VAL A 518 30.70 12.87 6.48
CA VAL A 518 31.13 13.11 7.87
C VAL A 518 31.51 14.57 8.04
N GLY A 519 31.04 15.20 9.11
CA GLY A 519 31.45 16.55 9.48
C GLY A 519 30.53 17.18 10.53
N PRO A 520 30.76 18.44 10.95
CA PRO A 520 29.89 19.13 11.91
C PRO A 520 28.46 19.36 11.40
N THR A 521 27.58 19.76 12.30
CA THR A 521 26.22 20.19 11.95
C THR A 521 26.24 21.50 11.18
N GLY A 522 25.42 21.60 10.12
CA GLY A 522 25.24 22.85 9.38
C GLY A 522 26.33 23.20 8.35
N VAL A 523 27.25 22.28 8.03
CA VAL A 523 28.32 22.48 7.02
C VAL A 523 27.92 22.13 5.58
N GLY A 524 26.68 21.65 5.36
CA GLY A 524 26.15 21.41 4.01
C GLY A 524 25.98 19.95 3.57
N LYS A 525 26.11 18.96 4.46
CA LYS A 525 25.93 17.52 4.14
C LYS A 525 24.60 17.23 3.43
N THR A 526 23.49 17.65 4.05
CA THR A 526 22.13 17.48 3.50
C THR A 526 21.88 18.38 2.28
N GLU A 527 22.52 19.56 2.24
CA GLU A 527 22.37 20.50 1.12
C GLU A 527 23.01 19.95 -0.16
N LEU A 528 24.17 19.30 -0.06
CA LEU A 528 24.80 18.62 -1.20
C LEU A 528 23.86 17.57 -1.81
N CYS A 529 23.15 16.79 -0.99
CA CYS A 529 22.19 15.80 -1.48
C CYS A 529 21.02 16.43 -2.23
N LYS A 530 20.49 17.55 -1.73
CA LYS A 530 19.41 18.31 -2.38
C LYS A 530 19.86 18.87 -3.73
N VAL A 531 21.02 19.52 -3.76
CA VAL A 531 21.59 20.08 -4.98
C VAL A 531 21.90 18.98 -5.99
N LEU A 532 22.44 17.85 -5.53
CA LEU A 532 22.71 16.70 -6.39
C LEU A 532 21.42 16.16 -7.04
N ALA A 533 20.38 15.95 -6.25
CA ALA A 533 19.08 15.50 -6.74
C ALA A 533 18.49 16.47 -7.77
N GLU A 534 18.54 17.78 -7.49
CA GLU A 534 18.10 18.84 -8.39
C GLU A 534 18.90 18.86 -9.71
N GLN A 535 20.23 18.76 -9.65
CA GLN A 535 21.08 18.78 -10.85
C GLN A 535 20.96 17.52 -11.70
N MET A 536 20.65 16.38 -11.08
CA MET A 536 20.42 15.12 -11.78
C MET A 536 18.98 14.96 -12.27
N GLY A 537 18.05 15.85 -11.88
CA GLY A 537 16.63 15.72 -12.22
C GLY A 537 15.96 14.52 -11.55
N ILE A 538 16.41 14.12 -10.36
CA ILE A 538 15.91 12.94 -9.65
C ILE A 538 15.35 13.32 -8.29
N GLN A 539 14.50 12.45 -7.73
CA GLN A 539 13.89 12.71 -6.43
C GLN A 539 14.90 12.57 -5.29
N LEU A 540 14.77 13.40 -4.25
CA LEU A 540 15.43 13.18 -2.96
C LEU A 540 14.47 12.41 -2.04
N VAL A 541 14.85 11.19 -1.65
CA VAL A 541 14.16 10.39 -0.64
C VAL A 541 14.96 10.51 0.65
N ARG A 542 14.33 10.94 1.75
CA ARG A 542 15.02 11.20 3.02
C ARG A 542 14.38 10.44 4.18
N PHE A 543 15.22 9.77 4.96
CA PHE A 543 14.86 9.18 6.24
C PHE A 543 15.76 9.74 7.35
N ASP A 544 15.17 10.13 8.47
CA ASP A 544 15.90 10.53 9.68
C ASP A 544 16.15 9.31 10.55
N MET A 545 17.42 8.93 10.71
CA MET A 545 17.79 7.70 11.45
C MET A 545 17.58 7.83 12.96
N SER A 546 17.37 9.04 13.49
CA SER A 546 16.98 9.23 14.88
C SER A 546 15.59 8.66 15.20
N GLU A 547 14.70 8.52 14.21
CA GLU A 547 13.40 7.86 14.35
C GLU A 547 13.52 6.32 14.44
N TYR A 548 14.67 5.77 14.00
CA TYR A 548 14.89 4.33 13.86
C TYR A 548 15.94 3.79 14.85
N THR A 549 15.98 4.37 16.04
CA THR A 549 16.86 3.97 17.14
C THR A 549 16.44 2.64 17.79
N GLU A 550 15.13 2.34 17.76
CA GLU A 550 14.55 1.17 18.41
C GLU A 550 14.17 0.06 17.41
N LYS A 551 14.23 -1.19 17.86
CA LYS A 551 13.96 -2.36 17.01
C LYS A 551 12.55 -2.35 16.39
N HIS A 552 11.56 -1.83 17.11
CA HIS A 552 10.18 -1.80 16.64
C HIS A 552 9.94 -0.74 15.55
N THR A 553 10.70 0.37 15.53
CA THR A 553 10.62 1.36 14.44
C THR A 553 11.39 0.90 13.21
N VAL A 554 12.48 0.14 13.37
CA VAL A 554 13.17 -0.55 12.26
C VAL A 554 12.21 -1.48 11.52
N ALA A 555 11.33 -2.18 12.24
CA ALA A 555 10.31 -3.05 11.62
C ALA A 555 9.38 -2.27 10.67
N LYS A 556 9.07 -0.99 10.94
CA LYS A 556 8.30 -0.15 10.01
C LYS A 556 9.09 0.22 8.75
N LEU A 557 10.41 0.40 8.87
CA LEU A 557 11.26 0.78 7.74
C LEU A 557 11.37 -0.34 6.71
N ILE A 558 11.41 -1.59 7.14
CA ILE A 558 11.74 -2.75 6.29
C ILE A 558 10.57 -3.74 6.14
N GLY A 559 9.64 -3.73 7.09
CA GLY A 559 8.53 -4.68 7.22
C GLY A 559 8.68 -5.52 8.50
N ALA A 560 7.61 -5.62 9.29
CA ALA A 560 7.62 -6.42 10.51
C ALA A 560 7.71 -7.92 10.17
N PRO A 561 8.36 -8.75 11.01
CA PRO A 561 8.33 -10.20 10.81
C PRO A 561 6.92 -10.78 11.05
N ALA A 562 6.64 -11.97 10.51
CA ALA A 562 5.34 -12.62 10.62
C ALA A 562 4.91 -12.80 12.09
N GLY A 563 3.69 -12.38 12.42
CA GLY A 563 3.12 -12.46 13.78
C GLY A 563 3.26 -11.19 14.63
N TYR A 564 3.76 -10.08 14.07
CA TYR A 564 3.80 -8.77 14.73
C TYR A 564 2.81 -7.78 14.08
N ILE A 565 2.27 -6.85 14.87
CA ILE A 565 1.40 -5.76 14.39
C ILE A 565 2.17 -4.96 13.31
N GLY A 566 1.54 -4.72 12.15
CA GLY A 566 2.17 -4.07 11.00
C GLY A 566 2.90 -5.03 10.04
N TYR A 567 2.77 -6.35 10.19
CA TYR A 567 3.23 -7.31 9.18
C TYR A 567 2.58 -7.04 7.81
N GLU A 568 1.32 -6.61 7.81
CA GLU A 568 0.54 -6.28 6.62
C GLU A 568 0.91 -4.91 5.99
N ASP A 569 1.78 -4.10 6.58
CA ASP A 569 2.02 -2.72 6.09
C ASP A 569 3.19 -2.57 5.11
N GLY A 570 3.93 -3.66 4.82
CA GLY A 570 5.14 -3.60 4.00
C GLY A 570 6.27 -2.78 4.66
N GLY A 571 7.33 -2.47 3.90
CA GLY A 571 8.46 -1.66 4.38
C GLY A 571 8.45 -0.24 3.81
N LEU A 572 8.54 0.78 4.67
CA LEU A 572 8.60 2.18 4.20
C LEU A 572 9.76 2.45 3.22
N LEU A 573 10.92 1.84 3.46
CA LEU A 573 12.09 1.98 2.60
C LEU A 573 11.90 1.25 1.26
N THR A 574 11.38 0.01 1.30
CA THR A 574 11.16 -0.76 0.07
C THR A 574 10.11 -0.09 -0.80
N ASP A 575 9.04 0.44 -0.21
CA ASP A 575 8.00 1.16 -0.94
C ASP A 575 8.47 2.50 -1.49
N ALA A 576 9.25 3.27 -0.73
CA ALA A 576 9.81 4.53 -1.22
C ALA A 576 10.68 4.32 -2.46
N ILE A 577 11.54 3.28 -2.44
CA ILE A 577 12.40 2.95 -3.57
C ILE A 577 11.63 2.35 -4.74
N ARG A 578 10.59 1.56 -4.49
CA ARG A 578 9.71 1.06 -5.58
C ARG A 578 8.94 2.19 -6.27
N LYS A 579 8.51 3.21 -5.50
CA LYS A 579 7.85 4.41 -6.04
C LYS A 579 8.82 5.33 -6.79
N SER A 580 10.07 5.38 -6.35
CA SER A 580 11.12 6.27 -6.85
C SER A 580 12.46 5.54 -7.02
N PRO A 581 12.58 4.64 -8.02
CA PRO A 581 13.74 3.76 -8.17
C PRO A 581 15.01 4.50 -8.61
N ASN A 582 14.86 5.67 -9.21
CA ASN A 582 15.95 6.59 -9.54
C ASN A 582 15.89 7.81 -8.59
N CYS A 583 16.70 7.78 -7.53
CA CYS A 583 16.69 8.82 -6.51
C CYS A 583 18.05 8.99 -5.81
N VAL A 584 18.22 10.12 -5.14
CA VAL A 584 19.19 10.26 -4.07
C VAL A 584 18.50 9.79 -2.78
N LEU A 585 18.99 8.71 -2.19
CA LEU A 585 18.51 8.21 -0.89
C LEU A 585 19.40 8.74 0.21
N LEU A 586 18.84 9.61 1.05
CA LEU A 586 19.51 10.23 2.19
C LEU A 586 19.07 9.58 3.51
N LEU A 587 20.01 8.98 4.22
CA LEU A 587 19.86 8.49 5.59
C LEU A 587 20.60 9.45 6.54
N ASP A 588 19.85 10.38 7.14
CA ASP A 588 20.42 11.44 7.98
C ASP A 588 20.74 10.88 9.38
N GLU A 589 21.88 11.27 9.96
CA GLU A 589 22.33 10.89 11.32
C GLU A 589 22.46 9.37 11.55
N ILE A 590 23.10 8.65 10.63
CA ILE A 590 23.18 7.18 10.64
C ILE A 590 23.76 6.60 11.94
N GLU A 591 24.61 7.33 12.66
CA GLU A 591 25.15 6.89 13.96
C GLU A 591 24.07 6.68 15.03
N LYS A 592 22.87 7.23 14.84
CA LYS A 592 21.72 7.07 15.75
C LYS A 592 20.88 5.83 15.43
N ALA A 593 21.00 5.28 14.22
CA ALA A 593 20.24 4.12 13.80
C ALA A 593 20.51 2.89 14.69
N HIS A 594 19.48 2.06 14.84
CA HIS A 594 19.64 0.72 15.40
C HIS A 594 20.60 -0.13 14.56
N SER A 595 21.30 -1.06 15.21
CA SER A 595 22.31 -1.92 14.56
C SER A 595 21.78 -2.76 13.39
N ASP A 596 20.50 -3.15 13.40
CA ASP A 596 19.86 -3.95 12.34
C ASP A 596 19.81 -3.21 11.00
N ILE A 597 19.75 -1.87 11.01
CA ILE A 597 19.76 -1.07 9.78
C ILE A 597 21.08 -1.26 9.02
N TYR A 598 22.20 -1.38 9.73
CA TYR A 598 23.50 -1.56 9.09
C TYR A 598 23.60 -2.87 8.30
N ASN A 599 23.00 -3.95 8.80
CA ASN A 599 22.97 -5.23 8.10
C ASN A 599 22.21 -5.13 6.77
N ILE A 600 21.16 -4.31 6.76
CA ILE A 600 20.33 -4.08 5.59
C ILE A 600 21.04 -3.18 4.59
N LEU A 601 21.75 -2.16 5.07
CA LEU A 601 22.58 -1.32 4.21
C LEU A 601 23.72 -2.12 3.56
N LEU A 602 24.30 -3.10 4.26
CA LEU A 602 25.28 -4.02 3.66
C LEU A 602 24.65 -4.78 2.48
N GLN A 603 23.46 -5.34 2.65
CA GLN A 603 22.74 -6.03 1.58
C GLN A 603 22.45 -5.09 0.39
N VAL A 604 22.00 -3.87 0.67
CA VAL A 604 21.72 -2.85 -0.35
C VAL A 604 22.99 -2.46 -1.12
N MET A 605 24.12 -2.24 -0.44
CA MET A 605 25.38 -1.86 -1.10
C MET A 605 25.99 -3.02 -1.92
N ASP A 606 25.70 -4.26 -1.56
CA ASP A 606 26.27 -5.45 -2.21
C ASP A 606 25.50 -5.92 -3.43
N TYR A 607 24.18 -5.93 -3.31
CA TYR A 607 23.29 -6.56 -4.29
C TYR A 607 22.28 -5.58 -4.91
N ALA A 608 22.29 -4.32 -4.45
CA ALA A 608 21.35 -3.28 -4.88
C ALA A 608 19.89 -3.75 -4.81
N ARG A 609 19.56 -4.62 -3.85
CA ARG A 609 18.24 -5.22 -3.70
C ARG A 609 17.90 -5.39 -2.24
N LEU A 610 16.70 -4.95 -1.88
CA LEU A 610 16.09 -5.23 -0.58
C LEU A 610 14.78 -5.96 -0.81
N THR A 611 14.46 -6.92 0.05
CA THR A 611 13.17 -7.63 0.01
C THR A 611 12.48 -7.41 1.35
N ASP A 612 11.23 -7.00 1.31
CA ASP A 612 10.42 -6.84 2.52
C ASP A 612 9.82 -8.16 2.99
N ASN A 613 9.10 -8.09 4.12
CA ASN A 613 8.37 -9.19 4.74
C ASN A 613 7.24 -9.78 3.87
N LYS A 614 6.71 -9.02 2.90
CA LYS A 614 5.72 -9.49 1.93
C LYS A 614 6.35 -10.19 0.71
N GLY A 615 7.69 -10.23 0.65
CA GLY A 615 8.43 -10.77 -0.49
C GLY A 615 8.57 -9.78 -1.65
N GLN A 616 8.14 -8.52 -1.47
CA GLN A 616 8.27 -7.50 -2.49
C GLN A 616 9.72 -6.99 -2.53
N LYS A 617 10.24 -6.84 -3.76
CA LYS A 617 11.63 -6.48 -3.99
C LYS A 617 11.73 -5.01 -4.39
N ALA A 618 12.63 -4.28 -3.72
CA ALA A 618 13.05 -2.93 -4.08
C ALA A 618 14.44 -2.97 -4.75
N ASP A 619 14.59 -2.21 -5.83
CA ASP A 619 15.79 -2.15 -6.65
C ASP A 619 16.54 -0.83 -6.43
N PHE A 620 17.79 -0.93 -6.00
CA PHE A 620 18.67 0.19 -5.65
C PHE A 620 19.74 0.45 -6.71
N ARG A 621 19.74 -0.26 -7.85
CA ARG A 621 20.78 -0.10 -8.89
C ARG A 621 20.85 1.31 -9.47
N HIS A 622 19.76 2.06 -9.39
CA HIS A 622 19.67 3.45 -9.84
C HIS A 622 19.62 4.47 -8.68
N VAL A 623 20.05 4.06 -7.48
CA VAL A 623 20.05 4.91 -6.29
C VAL A 623 21.45 5.44 -6.00
N VAL A 624 21.54 6.73 -5.69
CA VAL A 624 22.71 7.31 -5.02
C VAL A 624 22.44 7.28 -3.51
N LEU A 625 23.08 6.35 -2.81
CA LEU A 625 22.94 6.15 -1.37
C LEU A 625 23.89 7.08 -0.62
N VAL A 626 23.33 7.98 0.19
CA VAL A 626 24.10 8.89 1.04
C VAL A 626 23.66 8.73 2.49
N MET A 627 24.63 8.52 3.37
CA MET A 627 24.43 8.52 4.81
C MET A 627 25.18 9.70 5.41
N THR A 628 24.58 10.44 6.33
CA THR A 628 25.27 11.53 7.03
C THR A 628 25.63 11.11 8.45
N SER A 629 26.73 11.63 8.95
CA SER A 629 27.11 11.47 10.34
C SER A 629 27.74 12.72 10.92
N ASN A 630 27.40 12.99 12.18
CA ASN A 630 28.06 14.00 12.99
C ASN A 630 29.23 13.41 13.81
N ALA A 631 29.50 12.11 13.67
CA ALA A 631 30.57 11.42 14.39
C ALA A 631 31.95 12.07 14.10
N GLY A 632 32.67 12.45 15.16
CA GLY A 632 34.00 13.05 15.07
C GLY A 632 34.04 14.59 15.11
N ALA A 633 32.91 15.29 14.90
CA ALA A 633 32.88 16.75 14.92
C ALA A 633 33.23 17.37 16.29
N GLN A 634 32.81 16.73 17.39
CA GLN A 634 33.11 17.19 18.76
C GLN A 634 34.58 17.03 19.17
N PHE A 635 35.31 16.11 18.54
CA PHE A 635 36.72 15.83 18.86
C PHE A 635 37.69 16.60 17.97
N ALA A 636 37.29 16.92 16.73
CA ALA A 636 38.03 17.82 15.85
C ALA A 636 38.17 19.21 16.47
N SER A 637 37.14 19.72 17.15
CA SER A 637 37.18 20.99 17.88
C SER A 637 38.11 20.94 19.11
N GLN A 638 38.15 19.82 19.85
CA GLN A 638 39.03 19.64 21.01
C GLN A 638 40.52 19.48 20.65
N ALA A 639 40.84 18.86 19.52
CA ALA A 639 42.22 18.71 19.05
C ALA A 639 42.90 20.06 18.77
N SER A 640 42.13 21.12 18.52
CA SER A 640 42.65 22.48 18.32
C SER A 640 43.08 23.22 19.59
N ILE A 641 42.79 22.67 20.79
CA ILE A 641 43.05 23.31 22.10
C ILE A 641 44.27 22.69 22.83
N GLY A 642 44.85 21.59 22.32
CA GLY A 642 45.93 20.84 22.97
C GLY A 642 47.35 21.15 22.47
N TYR A 643 48.34 21.08 23.37
CA TYR A 643 49.77 21.39 23.19
C TYR A 643 50.60 20.36 22.37
N PHE A 644 49.99 19.41 21.64
CA PHE A 644 50.72 18.41 20.84
C PHE A 644 50.44 18.57 19.33
N PRO A 645 51.43 18.97 18.53
CA PRO A 645 51.28 19.13 17.08
C PRO A 645 51.69 17.82 16.38
N SER A 646 50.74 16.94 16.05
CA SER A 646 51.06 15.82 15.13
C SER A 646 49.91 15.13 14.40
N ALA A 647 48.63 15.44 14.66
CA ALA A 647 47.52 14.86 13.89
C ALA A 647 46.69 15.96 13.23
N SER A 648 46.49 15.87 11.92
CA SER A 648 45.58 16.77 11.21
C SER A 648 44.13 16.58 11.72
N SER A 649 43.31 17.64 11.70
CA SER A 649 41.89 17.57 12.11
C SER A 649 41.14 16.40 11.45
N GLY A 650 41.45 16.13 10.18
CA GLY A 650 40.91 15.00 9.42
C GLY A 650 41.31 13.61 9.94
N GLU A 651 42.56 13.41 10.37
CA GLU A 651 43.01 12.12 10.91
C GLU A 651 42.32 11.78 12.24
N SER A 652 42.12 12.78 13.09
CA SER A 652 41.41 12.63 14.36
C SER A 652 39.93 12.29 14.13
N MET A 653 39.30 12.94 13.15
CA MET A 653 37.93 12.62 12.72
C MET A 653 37.82 11.19 12.17
N MET A 654 38.73 10.79 11.28
CA MET A 654 38.74 9.44 10.69
C MET A 654 38.96 8.34 11.74
N LYS A 655 39.77 8.61 12.76
CA LYS A 655 39.95 7.69 13.89
C LYS A 655 38.64 7.47 14.66
N GLN A 656 37.82 8.52 14.81
CA GLN A 656 36.51 8.41 15.45
C GLN A 656 35.50 7.69 14.57
N VAL A 657 35.45 7.99 13.27
CA VAL A 657 34.60 7.28 12.29
C VAL A 657 34.86 5.78 12.35
N LYS A 658 36.14 5.36 12.35
CA LYS A 658 36.54 3.94 12.47
C LYS A 658 36.20 3.28 13.82
N LYS A 659 35.92 4.08 14.86
CA LYS A 659 35.43 3.56 16.15
C LYS A 659 33.91 3.42 16.16
N THR A 660 33.20 4.36 15.55
CA THR A 660 31.73 4.38 15.48
C THR A 660 31.21 3.32 14.51
N PHE A 661 31.84 3.19 13.35
CA PHE A 661 31.38 2.30 12.29
C PHE A 661 32.31 1.10 12.13
N LYS A 662 31.72 -0.10 12.00
CA LYS A 662 32.47 -1.34 11.80
C LYS A 662 33.21 -1.30 10.45
N PRO A 663 34.41 -1.89 10.34
CA PRO A 663 35.16 -1.96 9.07
C PRO A 663 34.37 -2.58 7.92
N GLU A 664 33.55 -3.58 8.21
CA GLU A 664 32.68 -4.24 7.22
C GLU A 664 31.77 -3.26 6.49
N PHE A 665 31.13 -2.33 7.23
CA PHE A 665 30.29 -1.30 6.67
C PHE A 665 31.09 -0.28 5.85
N LEU A 666 32.22 0.19 6.39
CA LEU A 666 33.05 1.19 5.72
C LEU A 666 33.64 0.68 4.40
N ASN A 667 33.98 -0.60 4.32
CA ASN A 667 34.57 -1.21 3.13
C ASN A 667 33.58 -1.41 1.97
N ARG A 668 32.26 -1.25 2.19
CA ARG A 668 31.24 -1.32 1.13
C ARG A 668 30.93 0.04 0.50
N LEU A 669 31.36 1.13 1.13
CA LEU A 669 31.17 2.48 0.60
C LEU A 669 32.11 2.73 -0.58
N ASN A 670 31.68 3.56 -1.53
CA ASN A 670 32.57 4.14 -2.54
C ASN A 670 33.60 5.07 -1.88
N GLY A 671 33.19 5.78 -0.81
CA GLY A 671 34.08 6.65 -0.07
C GLY A 671 33.45 7.25 1.18
N ILE A 672 34.32 7.82 2.01
CA ILE A 672 33.94 8.63 3.17
C ILE A 672 34.27 10.07 2.81
N ALA A 673 33.23 10.88 2.62
CA ALA A 673 33.35 12.26 2.19
C ALA A 673 33.39 13.17 3.42
N VAL A 674 34.54 13.81 3.64
CA VAL A 674 34.80 14.63 4.83
C VAL A 674 34.48 16.10 4.52
N PHE A 675 33.55 16.67 5.28
CA PHE A 675 33.16 18.07 5.17
C PHE A 675 34.03 18.94 6.06
N ASN A 676 34.53 20.02 5.49
CA ASN A 676 35.33 21.02 6.18
C ASN A 676 34.46 21.85 7.12
N ASP A 677 35.07 22.34 8.21
CA ASP A 677 34.47 23.35 9.08
C ASP A 677 34.12 24.62 8.28
N MET A 678 33.09 25.32 8.73
CA MET A 678 32.71 26.60 8.15
C MET A 678 33.73 27.68 8.53
N ASP A 679 34.38 28.26 7.53
CA ASP A 679 35.24 29.44 7.69
C ASP A 679 34.47 30.75 7.41
N LEU A 680 35.10 31.90 7.66
CA LEU A 680 34.48 33.21 7.44
C LEU A 680 34.15 33.43 5.96
N THR A 681 34.97 32.91 5.05
CA THR A 681 34.78 33.00 3.61
C THR A 681 33.51 32.28 3.17
N MET A 682 33.36 31.02 3.57
CA MET A 682 32.18 30.19 3.33
C MET A 682 30.94 30.82 3.97
N ALA A 683 31.05 31.29 5.21
CA ALA A 683 29.93 31.95 5.90
C ALA A 683 29.46 33.22 5.17
N GLY A 684 30.39 34.01 4.61
CA GLY A 684 30.07 35.16 3.78
C GLY A 684 29.30 34.77 2.51
N MET A 685 29.77 33.77 1.78
CA MET A 685 29.09 33.24 0.59
C MET A 685 27.70 32.68 0.91
N ILE A 686 27.55 32.00 2.05
CA ILE A 686 26.26 31.48 2.52
C ILE A 686 25.31 32.64 2.86
N LEU A 687 25.79 33.66 3.58
CA LEU A 687 25.00 34.85 3.91
C LEU A 687 24.48 35.53 2.64
N ASP A 688 25.35 35.73 1.65
CA ASP A 688 24.98 36.37 0.38
C ASP A 688 23.94 35.53 -0.39
N LYS A 689 24.12 34.20 -0.44
CA LYS A 689 23.11 33.27 -1.01
C LYS A 689 21.76 33.42 -0.32
N LYS A 690 21.72 33.40 1.02
CA LYS A 690 20.48 33.50 1.80
C LYS A 690 19.79 34.86 1.69
N ILE A 691 20.57 35.93 1.59
CA ILE A 691 20.05 37.27 1.26
C ILE A 691 19.42 37.27 -0.13
N GLY A 692 20.08 36.67 -1.13
CA GLY A 692 19.54 36.54 -2.48
C GLY A 692 18.23 35.75 -2.55
N GLU A 693 18.13 34.65 -1.78
CA GLU A 693 16.89 33.89 -1.62
C GLU A 693 15.77 34.76 -1.01
N LEU A 694 16.09 35.56 0.01
CA LEU A 694 15.14 36.49 0.62
C LEU A 694 14.72 37.59 -0.36
N GLN A 695 15.66 38.19 -1.10
CA GLN A 695 15.40 39.19 -2.14
C GLN A 695 14.47 38.64 -3.23
N THR A 696 14.67 37.40 -3.65
CA THR A 696 13.81 36.72 -4.65
C THR A 696 12.38 36.53 -4.13
N ARG A 697 12.21 36.20 -2.84
CA ARG A 697 10.86 36.11 -2.23
C ARG A 697 10.19 37.48 -2.09
N LEU A 698 10.98 38.54 -1.86
CA LEU A 698 10.49 39.90 -1.75
C LEU A 698 10.13 40.51 -3.11
N SER A 699 10.86 40.17 -4.18
CA SER A 699 10.56 40.66 -5.52
C SER A 699 9.20 40.17 -6.02
N ALA A 700 8.78 38.96 -5.65
CA ALA A 700 7.42 38.45 -5.88
C ALA A 700 6.33 39.30 -5.19
N LYS A 701 6.70 40.11 -4.19
CA LYS A 701 5.83 41.09 -3.51
C LYS A 701 6.11 42.54 -3.95
N ASN A 702 6.83 42.73 -5.05
CA ASN A 702 7.28 44.04 -5.56
C ASN A 702 8.12 44.84 -4.54
N VAL A 703 8.88 44.15 -3.68
CA VAL A 703 9.78 44.78 -2.71
C VAL A 703 11.23 44.49 -3.11
N ALA A 704 12.03 45.54 -3.28
CA ALA A 704 13.47 45.43 -3.51
C ALA A 704 14.22 45.69 -2.19
N LEU A 705 15.03 44.73 -1.75
CA LEU A 705 15.85 44.85 -0.53
C LEU A 705 17.30 45.17 -0.88
N SER A 706 17.82 46.28 -0.35
CA SER A 706 19.24 46.59 -0.33
C SER A 706 19.79 46.48 1.10
N ILE A 707 21.05 46.08 1.26
CA ILE A 707 21.69 45.88 2.56
C ILE A 707 23.03 46.61 2.54
N SER A 708 23.29 47.46 3.54
CA SER A 708 24.59 48.15 3.66
C SER A 708 25.71 47.19 4.07
N ASP A 709 26.96 47.55 3.76
CA ASP A 709 28.13 46.73 4.12
C ASP A 709 28.23 46.54 5.64
N GLU A 710 27.90 47.57 6.44
CA GLU A 710 27.91 47.43 7.91
C GLU A 710 26.83 46.47 8.41
N ALA A 711 25.64 46.50 7.80
CA ALA A 711 24.56 45.57 8.14
C ALA A 711 24.93 44.13 7.77
N ARG A 712 25.58 43.93 6.62
CA ARG A 712 26.11 42.64 6.18
C ARG A 712 27.17 42.10 7.16
N GLU A 713 28.11 42.93 7.60
CA GLU A 713 29.12 42.52 8.59
C GLU A 713 28.50 42.12 9.93
N ILE A 714 27.48 42.85 10.41
CA ILE A 714 26.78 42.50 11.64
C ILE A 714 26.04 41.16 11.50
N LEU A 715 25.37 40.92 10.37
CA LEU A 715 24.71 39.65 10.10
C LEU A 715 25.72 38.50 10.07
N LEU A 716 26.86 38.69 9.39
CA LEU A 716 27.91 37.69 9.32
C LEU A 716 28.48 37.38 10.70
N LYS A 717 28.79 38.40 11.49
CA LYS A 717 29.33 38.24 12.85
C LYS A 717 28.35 37.55 13.80
N LYS A 718 27.05 37.84 13.68
CA LYS A 718 26.01 37.19 14.49
C LYS A 718 25.69 35.78 14.02
N GLY A 719 25.73 35.53 12.70
CA GLY A 719 25.37 34.24 12.10
C GLY A 719 26.52 33.23 12.04
N PHE A 720 27.78 33.68 12.13
CA PHE A 720 28.94 32.81 12.16
C PHE A 720 29.07 32.13 13.53
N THR A 721 28.64 30.87 13.60
CA THR A 721 28.82 30.03 14.78
C THR A 721 29.48 28.70 14.41
N LYS A 722 30.47 28.27 15.20
CA LYS A 722 31.13 26.97 14.99
C LYS A 722 30.24 25.78 15.32
N GLU A 723 29.30 25.95 16.25
CA GLU A 723 28.44 24.87 16.77
C GLU A 723 27.26 24.55 15.86
N TYR A 724 26.63 25.57 15.28
CA TYR A 724 25.37 25.41 14.54
C TYR A 724 25.52 25.65 13.02
N GLY A 725 26.69 26.11 12.58
CA GLY A 725 27.02 26.28 11.17
C GLY A 725 26.06 27.24 10.46
N ALA A 726 25.73 26.93 9.20
CA ALA A 726 24.84 27.73 8.37
C ALA A 726 23.40 27.90 8.93
N ARG A 727 22.96 27.05 9.87
CA ARG A 727 21.61 27.11 10.46
C ARG A 727 21.38 28.38 11.28
N GLU A 728 22.43 28.93 11.90
CA GLU A 728 22.32 30.20 12.62
C GLU A 728 22.16 31.39 11.68
N MET A 729 22.68 31.28 10.46
CA MET A 729 22.51 32.32 9.45
C MET A 729 21.03 32.55 9.13
N ASP A 730 20.26 31.47 8.94
CA ASP A 730 18.82 31.55 8.71
C ASP A 730 18.09 32.21 9.90
N ARG A 731 18.46 31.85 11.14
CA ARG A 731 17.88 32.45 12.36
C ARG A 731 18.18 33.94 12.47
N VAL A 732 19.43 34.34 12.20
CA VAL A 732 19.88 35.73 12.27
C VAL A 732 19.20 36.57 11.20
N ILE A 733 19.13 36.09 9.96
CA ILE A 733 18.41 36.77 8.86
C ILE A 733 16.93 36.87 9.19
N HIS A 734 16.30 35.80 9.68
CA HIS A 734 14.87 35.82 10.01
C HIS A 734 14.56 36.84 11.13
N LYS A 735 15.34 36.81 12.21
CA LYS A 735 15.16 37.67 13.38
C LYS A 735 15.42 39.14 13.06
N ASN A 736 16.52 39.45 12.37
CA ASN A 736 16.96 40.83 12.18
C ASN A 736 16.37 41.47 10.92
N LEU A 737 16.14 40.70 9.84
CA LEU A 737 15.60 41.22 8.58
C LEU A 737 14.14 40.82 8.35
N ALA A 738 13.86 39.51 8.21
CA ALA A 738 12.56 39.05 7.73
C ALA A 738 11.39 39.48 8.64
N THR A 739 11.61 39.48 9.96
CA THR A 739 10.60 39.88 10.95
C THR A 739 10.23 41.36 10.80
N GLN A 740 11.20 42.25 10.54
CA GLN A 740 10.96 43.68 10.33
C GLN A 740 10.28 43.93 8.98
N LEU A 741 10.73 43.25 7.92
CA LEU A 741 10.12 43.32 6.58
C LEU A 741 8.66 42.86 6.61
N ALA A 742 8.35 41.76 7.31
CA ALA A 742 7.00 41.24 7.42
C ALA A 742 6.04 42.28 8.03
N LYS A 743 6.45 42.94 9.12
CA LYS A 743 5.65 44.02 9.73
C LYS A 743 5.41 45.18 8.77
N LYS A 744 6.45 45.62 8.03
CA LYS A 744 6.34 46.72 7.07
C LYS A 744 5.51 46.37 5.83
N ILE A 745 5.54 45.12 5.38
CA ILE A 745 4.75 44.62 4.24
C ILE A 745 3.28 44.47 4.62
N LEU A 746 2.98 43.96 5.82
CA LEU A 746 1.59 43.73 6.25
C LEU A 746 0.90 45.02 6.71
N PHE A 747 1.61 45.84 7.50
CA PHE A 747 1.02 46.95 8.25
C PHE A 747 1.68 48.31 8.00
N GLY A 748 2.77 48.35 7.23
CA GLY A 748 3.57 49.57 7.04
C GLY A 748 3.63 50.04 5.58
N ASN A 749 4.70 50.78 5.30
CA ASN A 749 4.85 51.54 4.06
C ASN A 749 5.19 50.67 2.84
N LEU A 750 5.48 49.38 3.02
CA LEU A 750 5.82 48.43 1.94
C LEU A 750 4.60 47.61 1.47
N LYS A 751 3.38 47.94 1.93
CA LYS A 751 2.15 47.20 1.60
C LYS A 751 1.82 47.17 0.09
N LYS A 752 2.31 48.15 -0.67
CA LYS A 752 2.15 48.24 -2.13
C LYS A 752 3.44 47.95 -2.91
N GLY A 753 4.45 47.36 -2.25
CA GLY A 753 5.81 47.26 -2.78
C GLY A 753 6.67 48.49 -2.44
N GLY A 754 7.90 48.51 -2.94
CA GLY A 754 8.86 49.61 -2.74
C GLY A 754 10.29 49.15 -2.48
N ASN A 755 11.16 50.09 -2.11
CA ASN A 755 12.55 49.81 -1.75
C ASN A 755 12.68 49.73 -0.23
N ALA A 756 13.27 48.66 0.27
CA ALA A 756 13.63 48.48 1.67
C ALA A 756 15.15 48.55 1.78
N ASN A 757 15.65 49.45 2.63
CA ASN A 757 17.10 49.58 2.85
C ASN A 757 17.42 49.13 4.28
N ALA A 758 18.22 48.08 4.42
CA ALA A 758 18.72 47.62 5.71
C ALA A 758 20.04 48.32 6.03
N SER A 759 20.03 49.13 7.08
CA SER A 759 21.17 49.90 7.58
C SER A 759 21.39 49.63 9.08
N VAL A 760 22.48 50.17 9.64
CA VAL A 760 22.82 50.01 11.06
C VAL A 760 22.59 51.32 11.81
N SER A 761 21.87 51.26 12.92
CA SER A 761 21.72 52.37 13.86
C SER A 761 21.77 51.84 15.29
N ASN A 762 22.55 52.49 16.16
CA ASN A 762 22.80 52.07 17.55
C ASN A 762 23.26 50.59 17.70
N GLY A 763 23.95 50.05 16.70
CA GLY A 763 24.43 48.65 16.72
C GLY A 763 23.34 47.61 16.37
N GLU A 764 22.14 48.06 16.02
CA GLU A 764 21.04 47.21 15.55
C GLU A 764 20.76 47.45 14.06
N ILE A 765 20.25 46.41 13.39
CA ILE A 765 19.85 46.50 11.99
C ILE A 765 18.45 47.10 11.95
N ILE A 766 18.29 48.19 11.22
CA ILE A 766 17.01 48.85 11.00
C ILE A 766 16.70 48.79 9.51
N ILE A 767 15.42 48.61 9.19
CA ILE A 767 14.93 48.68 7.82
C ILE A 767 14.18 49.98 7.65
N GLU A 768 14.54 50.77 6.65
CA GLU A 768 13.82 51.98 6.25
C GLU A 768 12.83 51.69 5.13
#